data_AF-A0A9P5XAF7-F1
#
_entry.id   AF-A0A9P5XAF7-F1
#
_cell.length_a   1.000
_cell.length_b   1.000
_cell.length_c   1.000
_cell.angle_alpha   90.00
_cell.angle_beta   90.00
_cell.angle_gamma   90.00
#
_symmetry.space_group_name_H-M   'P 1'
#
loop_
_entity.id
_entity.type
_entity.pdbx_description
1 polymer ?
#
loop_
_entity_poly.entity_id
_entity_poly.type
_entity_poly.pdbx_seq_one_letter_code
_entity_poly.pdbx_strand_id
1 'polypeptide(L)'
;QLGIDILLEASSPDAAHDSSACDYVHRCEPGTRVQYIEDIVGWGAPVVGADEPLPLFWMKGLAGVGKSAIAQTCAEEFSKLGKLGAAFFFAANVREDAKQFFPTIAYQLSTEFPDYWALLDQRIRRNRTILKKSMAMQFKTLIAEPFQELEKTGRGIGRKMVIIIDGLDECKKADDQSKIINIIAAAARDNIVPFRWAFFSRPEPHIKATFTGKDVAQVTCKVELPVSEDSSSDIELYLRSGFKNILQRRDIPATSQWPSDNDIRTLVKAAKGLFVYAATVLREVDQAGSPSEALHAVCAATSNPADSSLFAGLDALYMITMWRTPPEALSTVLLLCRLLCSDESFLGSGYTSGVMQLSNLLGLSEIDFRAACNRLSAVLHVHDHSDSFDFSRFGDTDHPFWHATPSFIEELRNYVRARLGGSIRFYHKSFYDFLIDPTRSGPFCVRSSRMRNAYFKHCLEVMLKYEESYSFQGSDLILAHGVADSASSLSWPYTNELVNSVLKAWVYYWAFDTCFQWGNLPEIEHQLLQHFGCADLRKARQNQAMLYAGHSNFGSYVCWNCDAYSKLIRGTRLFRVPRDQFQKNFDVTEFKAVIKRWKECGIIRPYHPNIGSRFKSLVAKKSLDRLISRLYRMGHGPKSIFWYWEIDLKEEYYQEFMTVDLADGERIYQEERFDLWPTEPWQPT
;
A
#
# COMPACT_ATOMS: atom_id res chain seq x y z
N GLN A 1 -19.78 -5.16 -24.34
CA GLN A 1 -18.46 -5.05 -23.69
C GLN A 1 -17.58 -6.14 -24.28
N LEU A 2 -16.42 -5.78 -24.84
CA LEU A 2 -15.45 -6.74 -25.33
C LEU A 2 -14.83 -7.47 -24.12
N GLY A 3 -14.28 -8.66 -24.33
CA GLY A 3 -13.56 -9.38 -23.28
C GLY A 3 -12.27 -8.67 -22.91
N ILE A 4 -11.65 -7.98 -23.89
CA ILE A 4 -10.44 -7.22 -23.64
C ILE A 4 -10.66 -5.98 -22.78
N ASP A 5 -11.83 -5.33 -22.88
CA ASP A 5 -12.17 -4.19 -22.01
C ASP A 5 -12.23 -4.64 -20.54
N ILE A 6 -12.82 -5.82 -20.32
CA ILE A 6 -12.91 -6.44 -18.99
C ILE A 6 -11.51 -6.83 -18.48
N LEU A 7 -10.62 -7.28 -19.37
CA LEU A 7 -9.23 -7.56 -19.02
C LEU A 7 -8.49 -6.28 -18.60
N LEU A 8 -8.67 -5.19 -19.34
CA LEU A 8 -8.10 -3.89 -19.06
C LEU A 8 -8.53 -3.38 -17.68
N GLU A 9 -9.82 -3.49 -17.35
CA GLU A 9 -10.37 -3.14 -16.03
C GLU A 9 -9.72 -3.93 -14.88
N ALA A 10 -9.30 -5.18 -15.13
CA ALA A 10 -8.62 -6.03 -14.14
C ALA A 10 -7.08 -5.91 -14.18
N SER A 11 -6.53 -5.08 -15.07
CA SER A 11 -5.09 -4.89 -15.28
C SER A 11 -4.60 -3.61 -14.60
N SER A 12 -3.28 -3.42 -14.57
CA SER A 12 -2.61 -2.20 -14.14
C SER A 12 -1.78 -1.64 -15.30
N PRO A 13 -2.40 -0.87 -16.23
CA PRO A 13 -1.67 -0.24 -17.34
C PRO A 13 -0.51 0.64 -16.87
N ASP A 14 -0.65 1.22 -15.68
CA ASP A 14 0.36 2.04 -15.00
C ASP A 14 1.64 1.27 -14.63
N ALA A 15 1.65 -0.06 -14.75
CA ALA A 15 2.82 -0.90 -14.50
C ALA A 15 3.70 -1.11 -15.75
N ALA A 16 3.23 -0.72 -16.94
CA ALA A 16 3.99 -0.86 -18.18
C ALA A 16 5.19 0.11 -18.21
N HIS A 17 6.24 -0.25 -18.96
CA HIS A 17 7.48 0.53 -19.05
C HIS A 17 7.31 1.93 -19.67
N ASP A 18 6.28 2.11 -20.49
CA ASP A 18 5.97 3.27 -21.30
C ASP A 18 4.74 4.04 -20.77
N SER A 19 4.28 3.70 -19.57
CA SER A 19 3.25 4.47 -18.88
C SER A 19 3.83 5.76 -18.30
N SER A 20 3.07 6.84 -18.34
CA SER A 20 3.38 8.10 -17.65
C SER A 20 3.55 7.91 -16.13
N ALA A 21 2.87 6.91 -15.56
CA ALA A 21 3.03 6.54 -14.16
C ALA A 21 4.44 6.00 -13.84
N CYS A 22 5.22 5.62 -14.86
CA CYS A 22 6.61 5.17 -14.83
C CYS A 22 7.62 6.25 -15.28
N ASP A 23 7.20 7.48 -15.61
CA ASP A 23 8.12 8.59 -16.01
C ASP A 23 9.18 8.92 -14.94
N TYR A 24 8.89 8.60 -13.67
CA TYR A 24 9.81 8.74 -12.54
C TYR A 24 10.89 7.65 -12.49
N VAL A 25 10.67 6.49 -13.15
CA VAL A 25 11.67 5.42 -13.23
C VAL A 25 12.75 5.88 -14.19
N HIS A 26 13.82 6.40 -13.62
CA HIS A 26 14.92 6.92 -14.40
C HIS A 26 15.57 5.80 -15.22
N ARG A 27 15.73 6.04 -16.52
CA ARG A 27 16.62 5.25 -17.39
C ARG A 27 18.05 5.33 -16.85
N CYS A 28 18.89 4.37 -17.22
CA CYS A 28 20.32 4.50 -16.98
C CYS A 28 20.84 5.73 -17.73
N GLU A 29 21.69 6.52 -17.07
CA GLU A 29 22.41 7.61 -17.72
C GLU A 29 23.30 7.01 -18.81
N PRO A 30 23.35 7.59 -20.03
CA PRO A 30 24.19 7.07 -21.10
C PRO A 30 25.64 6.86 -20.65
N GLY A 31 26.18 5.67 -20.89
CA GLY A 31 27.54 5.29 -20.47
C GLY A 31 27.64 4.68 -19.07
N THR A 32 26.55 4.58 -18.30
CA THR A 32 26.51 3.87 -17.02
C THR A 32 25.95 2.47 -17.16
N ARG A 33 26.39 1.52 -16.31
CA ARG A 33 25.89 0.14 -16.23
C ARG A 33 25.91 -0.64 -17.56
N VAL A 34 26.74 -0.21 -18.52
CA VAL A 34 26.77 -0.69 -19.91
C VAL A 34 26.89 -2.22 -19.96
N GLN A 35 27.85 -2.80 -19.24
CA GLN A 35 28.05 -4.25 -19.22
C GLN A 35 26.80 -5.02 -18.80
N TYR A 36 26.08 -4.57 -17.75
CA TYR A 36 24.88 -5.25 -17.28
C TYR A 36 23.73 -5.17 -18.29
N ILE A 37 23.60 -4.02 -18.98
CA ILE A 37 22.60 -3.84 -20.03
C ILE A 37 22.93 -4.77 -21.20
N GLU A 38 24.18 -4.80 -21.65
CA GLU A 38 24.65 -5.67 -22.73
C GLU A 38 24.47 -7.16 -22.41
N ASP A 39 24.78 -7.58 -21.19
CA ASP A 39 24.61 -8.96 -20.72
C ASP A 39 23.14 -9.39 -20.78
N ILE A 40 22.22 -8.54 -20.30
CA ILE A 40 20.79 -8.83 -20.33
C ILE A 40 20.26 -8.83 -21.76
N VAL A 41 20.63 -7.85 -22.58
CA VAL A 41 20.20 -7.76 -23.98
C VAL A 41 20.70 -8.96 -24.77
N GLY A 42 21.96 -9.36 -24.59
CA GLY A 42 22.54 -10.56 -25.19
C GLY A 42 21.85 -11.85 -24.75
N TRP A 43 21.48 -11.95 -23.47
CA TRP A 43 20.69 -13.08 -22.95
C TRP A 43 19.27 -13.11 -23.55
N GLY A 44 18.60 -11.96 -23.65
CA GLY A 44 17.22 -11.86 -24.12
C GLY A 44 17.08 -12.01 -25.64
N ALA A 45 18.08 -11.55 -26.39
CA ALA A 45 18.14 -11.54 -27.84
C ALA A 45 19.50 -12.07 -28.35
N PRO A 46 19.81 -13.37 -28.13
CA PRO A 46 21.09 -13.96 -28.51
C PRO A 46 21.28 -13.95 -30.02
N VAL A 47 22.54 -13.79 -30.43
CA VAL A 47 22.95 -13.85 -31.83
C VAL A 47 22.76 -15.27 -32.37
N VAL A 48 22.45 -15.39 -33.66
CA VAL A 48 22.30 -16.68 -34.35
C VAL A 48 23.57 -17.53 -34.17
N GLY A 49 23.40 -18.74 -33.64
CA GLY A 49 24.51 -19.68 -33.42
C GLY A 49 25.10 -19.66 -32.01
N ALA A 50 24.66 -18.76 -31.12
CA ALA A 50 24.99 -18.83 -29.69
C ALA A 50 24.23 -19.97 -28.98
N ASP A 51 24.79 -20.46 -27.87
CA ASP A 51 24.11 -21.41 -27.00
C ASP A 51 22.77 -20.83 -26.49
N GLU A 52 21.73 -21.66 -26.44
CA GLU A 52 20.41 -21.23 -25.98
C GLU A 52 20.47 -20.88 -24.49
N PRO A 53 20.23 -19.61 -24.11
CA PRO A 53 20.33 -19.19 -22.73
C PRO A 53 19.19 -19.78 -21.89
N LEU A 54 19.46 -19.90 -20.58
CA LEU A 54 18.43 -20.30 -19.61
C LEU A 54 17.22 -19.34 -19.68
N PRO A 55 15.99 -19.84 -19.54
CA PRO A 55 14.79 -19.04 -19.80
C PRO A 55 14.49 -17.99 -18.73
N LEU A 56 15.08 -18.09 -17.54
CA LEU A 56 14.97 -17.08 -16.48
C LEU A 56 16.30 -16.36 -16.28
N PHE A 57 16.23 -15.07 -16.03
CA PHE A 57 17.32 -14.22 -15.59
C PHE A 57 16.90 -13.53 -14.30
N TRP A 58 17.73 -13.57 -13.26
CA TRP A 58 17.46 -12.88 -12.01
C TRP A 58 18.62 -11.96 -11.65
N MET A 59 18.38 -10.65 -11.74
CA MET A 59 19.26 -9.62 -11.21
C MET A 59 18.89 -9.31 -9.76
N LYS A 60 19.74 -9.73 -8.83
CA LYS A 60 19.60 -9.46 -7.40
C LYS A 60 20.53 -8.34 -6.97
N GLY A 61 20.07 -7.47 -6.08
CA GLY A 61 20.91 -6.41 -5.53
C GLY A 61 20.19 -5.60 -4.45
N LEU A 62 20.96 -4.87 -3.64
CA LEU A 62 20.41 -4.06 -2.55
C LEU A 62 19.52 -2.93 -3.07
N ALA A 63 18.80 -2.30 -2.15
CA ALA A 63 18.00 -1.12 -2.45
C ALA A 63 18.90 -0.01 -3.01
N GLY A 64 18.49 0.63 -4.10
CA GLY A 64 19.12 1.87 -4.57
C GLY A 64 20.38 1.71 -5.42
N VAL A 65 20.71 0.50 -5.88
CA VAL A 65 21.87 0.23 -6.75
C VAL A 65 21.62 0.48 -8.25
N GLY A 66 20.37 0.74 -8.64
CA GLY A 66 19.99 1.02 -10.03
C GLY A 66 19.31 -0.12 -10.80
N LYS A 67 18.79 -1.15 -10.13
CA LYS A 67 18.10 -2.29 -10.78
C LYS A 67 16.94 -1.84 -11.69
N SER A 68 16.03 -1.02 -11.18
CA SER A 68 14.88 -0.51 -11.94
C SER A 68 15.29 0.33 -13.15
N ALA A 69 16.41 1.07 -13.06
CA ALA A 69 16.94 1.85 -14.17
C ALA A 69 17.49 0.94 -15.28
N ILE A 70 18.18 -0.15 -14.91
CA ILE A 70 18.63 -1.17 -15.85
C ILE A 70 17.42 -1.87 -16.48
N ALA A 71 16.42 -2.26 -15.68
CA ALA A 71 15.20 -2.90 -16.16
C ALA A 71 14.46 -2.02 -17.18
N GLN A 72 14.30 -0.72 -16.90
CA GLN A 72 13.69 0.25 -17.80
C GLN A 72 14.48 0.37 -19.11
N THR A 73 15.82 0.53 -19.00
CA THR A 73 16.68 0.65 -20.19
C THR A 73 16.62 -0.61 -21.05
N CYS A 74 16.69 -1.79 -20.44
CA CYS A 74 16.57 -3.06 -21.16
C CYS A 74 15.19 -3.23 -21.80
N ALA A 75 14.10 -2.79 -21.15
CA ALA A 75 12.76 -2.82 -21.74
C ALA A 75 12.71 -2.00 -23.03
N GLU A 76 13.25 -0.79 -23.01
CA GLU A 76 13.33 0.08 -24.18
C GLU A 76 14.21 -0.51 -25.29
N GLU A 77 15.36 -1.10 -24.95
CA GLU A 77 16.21 -1.79 -25.93
C GLU A 77 15.51 -3.00 -26.55
N PHE A 78 14.83 -3.84 -25.76
CA PHE A 78 14.06 -4.95 -26.30
C PHE A 78 12.86 -4.48 -27.13
N SER A 79 12.24 -3.36 -26.78
CA SER A 79 11.16 -2.75 -27.56
C SER A 79 11.67 -2.32 -28.94
N LYS A 80 12.81 -1.61 -29.00
CA LYS A 80 13.49 -1.24 -30.26
C LYS A 80 13.86 -2.46 -31.11
N LEU A 81 14.27 -3.55 -30.48
CA LEU A 81 14.59 -4.81 -31.16
C LEU A 81 13.34 -5.62 -31.58
N GLY A 82 12.13 -5.17 -31.23
CA GLY A 82 10.88 -5.91 -31.44
C GLY A 82 10.87 -7.26 -30.71
N LYS A 83 11.53 -7.33 -29.54
CA LYS A 83 11.70 -8.53 -28.69
C LYS A 83 11.02 -8.40 -27.34
N LEU A 84 10.59 -7.20 -26.93
CA LEU A 84 9.81 -7.02 -25.71
C LEU A 84 8.40 -7.60 -25.92
N GLY A 85 7.99 -8.51 -25.05
CA GLY A 85 6.62 -9.02 -25.01
C GLY A 85 5.76 -8.24 -24.01
N ALA A 86 6.29 -8.00 -22.82
CA ALA A 86 5.63 -7.21 -21.78
C ALA A 86 6.65 -6.73 -20.74
N ALA A 87 6.30 -5.71 -19.97
CA ALA A 87 7.06 -5.28 -18.81
C ALA A 87 6.11 -4.91 -17.66
N PHE A 88 6.47 -5.29 -16.44
CA PHE A 88 5.71 -4.97 -15.25
C PHE A 88 6.63 -4.44 -14.15
N PHE A 89 6.41 -3.18 -13.77
CA PHE A 89 7.15 -2.48 -12.72
C PHE A 89 6.30 -2.40 -11.45
N PHE A 90 6.54 -3.32 -10.52
CA PHE A 90 5.97 -3.23 -9.19
C PHE A 90 6.41 -1.93 -8.51
N ALA A 91 5.51 -1.36 -7.72
CA ALA A 91 5.79 -0.18 -6.92
C ALA A 91 5.04 -0.25 -5.60
N ALA A 92 5.75 -0.18 -4.48
CA ALA A 92 5.14 -0.23 -3.15
C ALA A 92 4.06 0.84 -2.99
N ASN A 93 2.93 0.49 -2.39
CA ASN A 93 1.75 1.34 -2.19
C ASN A 93 1.07 1.87 -3.47
N VAL A 94 1.50 1.47 -4.67
CA VAL A 94 0.88 1.93 -5.94
C VAL A 94 0.48 0.74 -6.80
N ARG A 95 1.40 -0.20 -7.00
CA ARG A 95 1.28 -1.35 -7.89
C ARG A 95 1.90 -2.57 -7.21
N GLU A 96 1.36 -2.93 -6.04
CA GLU A 96 1.89 -4.01 -5.19
C GLU A 96 1.03 -5.29 -5.20
N ASP A 97 -0.16 -5.26 -5.82
CA ASP A 97 -1.08 -6.40 -5.84
C ASP A 97 -0.73 -7.41 -6.94
N ALA A 98 -0.30 -8.60 -6.52
CA ALA A 98 -0.01 -9.73 -7.42
C ALA A 98 -1.21 -10.17 -8.27
N LYS A 99 -2.45 -9.90 -7.84
CA LYS A 99 -3.67 -10.28 -8.59
C LYS A 99 -3.75 -9.61 -9.97
N GLN A 100 -3.17 -8.41 -10.11
CA GLN A 100 -3.17 -7.66 -11.37
C GLN A 100 -2.02 -8.08 -12.29
N PHE A 101 -1.02 -8.82 -11.79
CA PHE A 101 0.20 -9.13 -12.52
C PHE A 101 -0.08 -9.90 -13.83
N PHE A 102 -0.62 -11.11 -13.77
CA PHE A 102 -0.88 -11.91 -14.97
C PHE A 102 -1.96 -11.31 -15.91
N PRO A 103 -3.06 -10.71 -15.42
CA PRO A 103 -3.97 -9.95 -16.26
C PRO A 103 -3.27 -8.84 -17.06
N THR A 104 -2.38 -8.08 -16.41
CA THR A 104 -1.63 -7.00 -17.06
C THR A 104 -0.69 -7.51 -18.14
N ILE A 105 0.08 -8.56 -17.84
CA ILE A 105 0.96 -9.20 -18.83
C ILE A 105 0.14 -9.71 -20.02
N ALA A 106 -1.00 -10.36 -19.77
CA ALA A 106 -1.89 -10.84 -20.83
C ALA A 106 -2.48 -9.69 -21.65
N TYR A 107 -2.82 -8.57 -21.03
CA TYR A 107 -3.30 -7.39 -21.74
C TYR A 107 -2.21 -6.80 -22.65
N GLN A 108 -1.00 -6.57 -22.14
CA GLN A 108 0.13 -6.07 -22.95
C GLN A 108 0.46 -7.01 -24.12
N LEU A 109 0.49 -8.33 -23.89
CA LEU A 109 0.70 -9.29 -24.97
C LEU A 109 -0.44 -9.23 -26.02
N SER A 110 -1.67 -8.89 -25.62
CA SER A 110 -2.80 -8.75 -26.54
C SER A 110 -2.71 -7.52 -27.43
N THR A 111 -2.03 -6.46 -27.00
CA THR A 111 -1.82 -5.27 -27.84
C THR A 111 -0.78 -5.54 -28.92
N GLU A 112 0.16 -6.44 -28.67
CA GLU A 112 1.23 -6.82 -29.61
C GLU A 112 0.82 -7.92 -30.61
N PHE A 113 -0.07 -8.85 -30.21
CA PHE A 113 -0.37 -10.06 -30.99
C PHE A 113 -1.87 -10.20 -31.31
N PRO A 114 -2.32 -9.86 -32.54
CA PRO A 114 -3.74 -9.88 -32.92
C PRO A 114 -4.43 -11.24 -32.79
N ASP A 115 -3.76 -12.34 -33.14
CA ASP A 115 -4.33 -13.69 -33.00
C ASP A 115 -4.53 -14.08 -31.52
N TYR A 116 -3.59 -13.66 -30.65
CA TYR A 116 -3.70 -13.87 -29.20
C TYR A 116 -4.80 -13.00 -28.60
N TRP A 117 -4.93 -11.75 -29.04
CA TRP A 117 -6.03 -10.86 -28.69
C TRP A 117 -7.40 -11.51 -28.94
N ALA A 118 -7.59 -12.09 -30.13
CA ALA A 118 -8.86 -12.70 -30.51
C ALA A 118 -9.22 -13.90 -29.61
N LEU A 119 -8.23 -14.72 -29.25
CA LEU A 119 -8.42 -15.83 -28.31
C LEU A 119 -8.79 -15.33 -26.92
N LEU A 120 -8.08 -14.34 -26.41
CA LEU A 120 -8.34 -13.78 -25.08
C LEU A 120 -9.71 -13.12 -24.99
N ASP A 121 -10.06 -12.30 -25.96
CA ASP A 121 -11.35 -11.62 -26.04
C ASP A 121 -12.51 -12.65 -25.95
N GLN A 122 -12.43 -13.73 -26.73
CA GLN A 122 -13.43 -14.79 -26.68
C GLN A 122 -13.45 -15.53 -25.33
N ARG A 123 -12.28 -15.87 -24.78
CA ARG A 123 -12.16 -16.61 -23.51
C ARG A 123 -12.75 -15.83 -22.35
N ILE A 124 -12.47 -14.53 -22.26
CA ILE A 124 -12.95 -13.67 -21.17
C ILE A 124 -14.45 -13.38 -21.31
N ARG A 125 -14.94 -13.16 -22.53
CA ARG A 125 -16.40 -13.03 -22.76
C ARG A 125 -17.15 -14.28 -22.31
N ARG A 126 -16.62 -15.45 -22.59
CA ARG A 126 -17.22 -16.74 -22.19
C ARG A 126 -17.16 -16.98 -20.69
N ASN A 127 -16.05 -16.62 -20.04
CA ASN A 127 -15.89 -16.86 -18.61
C ASN A 127 -15.16 -15.71 -17.90
N ARG A 128 -15.94 -14.73 -17.43
CA ARG A 128 -15.41 -13.58 -16.66
C ARG A 128 -14.79 -13.98 -15.32
N THR A 129 -15.14 -15.15 -14.77
CA THR A 129 -14.60 -15.59 -13.47
C THR A 129 -13.10 -15.86 -13.51
N ILE A 130 -12.50 -16.03 -14.71
CA ILE A 130 -11.05 -16.25 -14.90
C ILE A 130 -10.24 -15.20 -14.13
N LEU A 131 -10.66 -13.93 -14.16
CA LEU A 131 -9.97 -12.81 -13.51
C LEU A 131 -10.02 -12.87 -11.99
N LYS A 132 -10.91 -13.69 -11.42
CA LYS A 132 -11.04 -13.94 -9.98
C LYS A 132 -10.41 -15.26 -9.52
N LYS A 133 -9.84 -16.05 -10.45
CA LYS A 133 -9.23 -17.35 -10.12
C LYS A 133 -7.82 -17.18 -9.53
N SER A 134 -7.25 -18.28 -9.05
CA SER A 134 -5.87 -18.31 -8.55
C SER A 134 -4.88 -17.85 -9.62
N MET A 135 -3.74 -17.28 -9.21
CA MET A 135 -2.68 -16.82 -10.12
C MET A 135 -2.20 -17.91 -11.08
N ALA A 136 -2.08 -19.16 -10.62
CA ALA A 136 -1.71 -20.29 -11.47
C ALA A 136 -2.75 -20.53 -12.58
N MET A 137 -4.03 -20.37 -12.26
CA MET A 137 -5.11 -20.53 -13.24
C MET A 137 -5.23 -19.32 -14.16
N GLN A 138 -4.99 -18.10 -13.66
CA GLN A 138 -4.89 -16.91 -14.52
C GLN A 138 -3.74 -17.07 -15.52
N PHE A 139 -2.52 -17.38 -15.07
CA PHE A 139 -1.38 -17.64 -15.95
C PHE A 139 -1.70 -18.72 -16.99
N LYS A 140 -2.27 -19.85 -16.55
CA LYS A 140 -2.61 -20.94 -17.45
C LYS A 140 -3.64 -20.53 -18.52
N THR A 141 -4.76 -19.91 -18.10
CA THR A 141 -5.89 -19.62 -19.00
C THR A 141 -5.63 -18.41 -19.90
N LEU A 142 -4.92 -17.40 -19.36
CA LEU A 142 -4.67 -16.15 -20.05
C LEU A 142 -3.37 -16.18 -20.85
N ILE A 143 -2.33 -16.90 -20.42
CA ILE A 143 -1.02 -16.86 -21.09
C ILE A 143 -0.69 -18.21 -21.71
N ALA A 144 -0.56 -19.27 -20.91
CA ALA A 144 -0.06 -20.55 -21.42
C ALA A 144 -0.94 -21.19 -22.51
N GLU A 145 -2.22 -21.42 -22.22
CA GLU A 145 -3.11 -22.13 -23.13
C GLU A 145 -3.33 -21.39 -24.46
N PRO A 146 -3.54 -20.07 -24.51
CA PRO A 146 -3.65 -19.37 -25.79
C PRO A 146 -2.37 -19.48 -26.65
N PHE A 147 -1.17 -19.34 -26.07
CA PHE A 147 0.07 -19.50 -26.86
C PHE A 147 0.27 -20.93 -27.36
N GLN A 148 -0.09 -21.94 -26.56
CA GLN A 148 -0.08 -23.33 -27.02
C GLN A 148 -1.08 -23.58 -28.15
N GLU A 149 -2.25 -22.94 -28.11
CA GLU A 149 -3.27 -23.03 -29.17
C GLU A 149 -2.80 -22.37 -30.47
N LEU A 150 -2.15 -21.21 -30.37
CA LEU A 150 -1.52 -20.54 -31.51
C LEU A 150 -0.43 -21.40 -32.12
N GLU A 151 0.46 -21.97 -31.30
CA GLU A 151 1.53 -22.86 -31.77
C GLU A 151 0.96 -24.07 -32.51
N LYS A 152 -0.06 -24.73 -31.95
CA LYS A 152 -0.74 -25.89 -32.58
C LYS A 152 -1.41 -25.55 -33.92
N THR A 153 -1.83 -24.29 -34.10
CA THR A 153 -2.46 -23.82 -35.34
C THR A 153 -1.48 -23.19 -36.32
N GLY A 154 -0.17 -23.29 -36.06
CA GLY A 154 0.88 -22.69 -36.91
C GLY A 154 0.89 -21.15 -36.88
N ARG A 155 0.20 -20.54 -35.91
CA ARG A 155 0.12 -19.09 -35.68
C ARG A 155 0.92 -18.66 -34.44
N GLY A 156 1.88 -19.49 -34.04
CA GLY A 156 2.81 -19.18 -32.95
C GLY A 156 3.67 -17.96 -33.28
N ILE A 157 4.26 -17.35 -32.25
CA ILE A 157 5.11 -16.15 -32.42
C ILE A 157 6.37 -16.45 -33.25
N GLY A 158 6.80 -17.72 -33.32
CA GLY A 158 7.96 -18.15 -34.11
C GLY A 158 9.32 -17.66 -33.57
N ARG A 159 9.33 -16.95 -32.44
CA ARG A 159 10.52 -16.44 -31.75
C ARG A 159 10.25 -16.30 -30.26
N LYS A 160 11.31 -16.35 -29.45
CA LYS A 160 11.22 -16.01 -28.03
C LYS A 160 11.15 -14.50 -27.83
N MET A 161 10.24 -14.07 -26.97
CA MET A 161 10.07 -12.68 -26.53
C MET A 161 10.50 -12.54 -25.06
N VAL A 162 10.84 -11.34 -24.63
CA VAL A 162 11.30 -11.05 -23.25
C VAL A 162 10.16 -10.43 -22.45
N ILE A 163 9.97 -10.90 -21.22
CA ILE A 163 9.10 -10.29 -20.22
C ILE A 163 9.96 -9.81 -19.06
N ILE A 164 9.87 -8.51 -18.74
CA ILE A 164 10.60 -7.87 -17.65
C ILE A 164 9.68 -7.71 -16.43
N ILE A 165 10.19 -8.08 -15.26
CA ILE A 165 9.52 -7.95 -13.98
C ILE A 165 10.47 -7.20 -13.04
N ASP A 166 10.19 -5.93 -12.78
CA ASP A 166 10.96 -5.11 -11.85
C ASP A 166 10.24 -4.93 -10.52
N GLY A 167 11.03 -4.87 -9.43
CA GLY A 167 10.52 -4.59 -8.09
C GLY A 167 9.71 -5.74 -7.48
N LEU A 168 10.01 -7.02 -7.78
CA LEU A 168 9.23 -8.13 -7.20
C LEU A 168 9.16 -8.09 -5.66
N ASP A 169 10.18 -7.57 -4.98
CA ASP A 169 10.19 -7.34 -3.53
C ASP A 169 9.26 -6.21 -3.04
N GLU A 170 8.66 -5.47 -3.97
CA GLU A 170 7.62 -4.46 -3.71
C GLU A 170 6.20 -5.01 -3.92
N CYS A 171 6.05 -6.28 -4.35
CA CYS A 171 4.78 -6.97 -4.29
C CYS A 171 4.39 -7.26 -2.83
N LYS A 172 3.14 -6.98 -2.46
CA LYS A 172 2.70 -6.92 -1.06
C LYS A 172 2.96 -8.17 -0.22
N LYS A 173 2.72 -9.34 -0.80
CA LYS A 173 2.73 -10.62 -0.07
C LYS A 173 3.93 -11.47 -0.46
N ALA A 174 4.75 -11.82 0.52
CA ALA A 174 5.91 -12.71 0.34
C ALA A 174 5.54 -14.04 -0.35
N ASP A 175 4.42 -14.66 0.05
CA ASP A 175 3.92 -15.88 -0.57
C ASP A 175 3.58 -15.70 -2.05
N ASP A 176 3.03 -14.55 -2.43
CA ASP A 176 2.65 -14.30 -3.82
C ASP A 176 3.87 -14.04 -4.69
N GLN A 177 4.91 -13.39 -4.15
CA GLN A 177 6.22 -13.27 -4.82
C GLN A 177 6.80 -14.64 -5.16
N SER A 178 6.84 -15.56 -4.18
CA SER A 178 7.32 -16.94 -4.39
C SER A 178 6.44 -17.72 -5.36
N LYS A 179 5.10 -17.54 -5.33
CA LYS A 179 4.19 -18.18 -6.30
C LYS A 179 4.44 -17.71 -7.72
N ILE A 180 4.62 -16.40 -7.95
CA ILE A 180 4.92 -15.85 -9.28
C ILE A 180 6.16 -16.52 -9.87
N ILE A 181 7.26 -16.58 -9.09
CA ILE A 181 8.52 -17.21 -9.53
C ILE A 181 8.29 -18.68 -9.90
N ASN A 182 7.62 -19.45 -9.03
CA ASN A 182 7.41 -20.88 -9.25
C ASN A 182 6.51 -21.19 -10.46
N ILE A 183 5.44 -20.42 -10.66
CA ILE A 183 4.53 -20.58 -11.80
C ILE A 183 5.29 -20.35 -13.11
N ILE A 184 6.06 -19.25 -13.18
CA ILE A 184 6.85 -18.91 -14.36
C ILE A 184 7.96 -19.93 -14.62
N ALA A 185 8.70 -20.31 -13.58
CA ALA A 185 9.79 -21.29 -13.69
C ALA A 185 9.31 -22.66 -14.17
N ALA A 186 8.15 -23.12 -13.69
CA ALA A 186 7.54 -24.37 -14.17
C ALA A 186 7.19 -24.29 -15.66
N ALA A 187 6.52 -23.21 -16.08
CA ALA A 187 6.15 -23.02 -17.47
C ALA A 187 7.36 -22.89 -18.41
N ALA A 188 8.42 -22.22 -17.94
CA ALA A 188 9.67 -22.06 -18.66
C ALA A 188 10.43 -23.38 -18.82
N ARG A 189 10.48 -24.22 -17.77
CA ARG A 189 11.12 -25.54 -17.80
C ARG A 189 10.46 -26.46 -18.82
N ASP A 190 9.13 -26.44 -18.85
CA ASP A 190 8.32 -27.27 -19.74
C ASP A 190 8.17 -26.67 -21.14
N ASN A 191 8.84 -25.54 -21.42
CA ASN A 191 8.80 -24.77 -22.68
C ASN A 191 7.36 -24.50 -23.16
N ILE A 192 6.45 -24.21 -22.22
CA ILE A 192 5.01 -24.04 -22.46
C ILE A 192 4.72 -22.75 -23.22
N VAL A 193 5.54 -21.74 -23.03
CA VAL A 193 5.38 -20.39 -23.59
C VAL A 193 6.67 -19.91 -24.25
N PRO A 194 6.60 -19.12 -25.33
CA PRO A 194 7.78 -18.62 -26.04
C PRO A 194 8.38 -17.38 -25.35
N PHE A 195 8.54 -17.40 -24.02
CA PHE A 195 8.99 -16.25 -23.23
C PHE A 195 10.26 -16.53 -22.44
N ARG A 196 11.15 -15.53 -22.41
CA ARG A 196 12.23 -15.41 -21.44
C ARG A 196 11.84 -14.39 -20.39
N TRP A 197 12.13 -14.66 -19.12
CA TRP A 197 11.66 -13.87 -17.99
C TRP A 197 12.82 -13.27 -17.22
N ALA A 198 12.90 -11.94 -17.18
CA ALA A 198 13.91 -11.20 -16.43
C ALA A 198 13.30 -10.63 -15.15
N PHE A 199 13.84 -11.03 -14.00
CA PHE A 199 13.44 -10.59 -12.68
C PHE A 199 14.47 -9.64 -12.10
N PHE A 200 14.02 -8.53 -11.55
CA PHE A 200 14.84 -7.57 -10.82
C PHE A 200 14.25 -7.40 -9.42
N SER A 201 15.02 -7.74 -8.38
CA SER A 201 14.52 -7.64 -7.01
C SER A 201 15.62 -7.59 -5.95
N ARG A 202 15.25 -7.23 -4.73
CA ARG A 202 16.08 -7.49 -3.54
C ARG A 202 16.13 -8.99 -3.27
N PRO A 203 17.26 -9.51 -2.76
CA PRO A 203 17.36 -10.90 -2.35
C PRO A 203 16.73 -11.13 -0.96
N GLU A 204 15.47 -10.74 -0.78
CA GLU A 204 14.72 -11.02 0.45
C GLU A 204 14.72 -12.54 0.73
N PRO A 205 14.70 -12.98 2.01
CA PRO A 205 14.98 -14.38 2.36
C PRO A 205 14.17 -15.41 1.57
N HIS A 206 12.86 -15.21 1.41
CA HIS A 206 11.97 -16.11 0.67
C HIS A 206 12.17 -16.03 -0.86
N ILE A 207 12.43 -14.84 -1.43
CA ILE A 207 12.79 -14.69 -2.85
C ILE A 207 14.08 -15.47 -3.13
N LYS A 208 15.11 -15.25 -2.33
CA LYS A 208 16.40 -15.93 -2.45
C LYS A 208 16.23 -17.43 -2.32
N ALA A 209 15.52 -17.89 -1.30
CA ALA A 209 15.23 -19.32 -1.09
C ALA A 209 14.55 -19.93 -2.33
N THR A 210 13.56 -19.24 -2.89
CA THR A 210 12.81 -19.70 -4.08
C THR A 210 13.73 -19.85 -5.30
N PHE A 211 14.52 -18.83 -5.64
CA PHE A 211 15.47 -18.93 -6.76
C PHE A 211 16.62 -19.92 -6.53
N THR A 212 16.97 -20.22 -5.28
CA THR A 212 17.95 -21.27 -4.94
C THR A 212 17.37 -22.67 -4.87
N GLY A 213 16.04 -22.82 -4.84
CA GLY A 213 15.36 -24.10 -4.90
C GLY A 213 15.71 -24.84 -6.19
N LYS A 214 15.89 -26.17 -6.10
CA LYS A 214 16.38 -27.04 -7.18
C LYS A 214 15.68 -26.78 -8.52
N ASP A 215 14.36 -26.71 -8.50
CA ASP A 215 13.51 -26.59 -9.67
C ASP A 215 13.67 -25.24 -10.39
N VAL A 216 13.84 -24.14 -9.64
CA VAL A 216 14.00 -22.80 -10.20
C VAL A 216 15.46 -22.53 -10.59
N ALA A 217 16.41 -23.01 -9.77
CA ALA A 217 17.83 -22.79 -9.98
C ALA A 217 18.35 -23.38 -11.30
N GLN A 218 17.82 -24.52 -11.74
CA GLN A 218 18.22 -25.18 -13.00
C GLN A 218 17.83 -24.41 -14.27
N VAL A 219 16.88 -23.49 -14.17
CA VAL A 219 16.37 -22.72 -15.32
C VAL A 219 16.68 -21.22 -15.21
N THR A 220 17.48 -20.81 -14.23
CA THR A 220 17.73 -19.40 -13.92
C THR A 220 19.20 -19.04 -13.99
N CYS A 221 19.54 -18.05 -14.82
CA CYS A 221 20.79 -17.30 -14.71
C CYS A 221 20.68 -16.29 -13.55
N LYS A 222 21.66 -16.26 -12.65
CA LYS A 222 21.65 -15.39 -11.46
C LYS A 222 22.79 -14.39 -11.55
N VAL A 223 22.47 -13.11 -11.54
CA VAL A 223 23.43 -12.02 -11.60
C VAL A 223 23.28 -11.14 -10.37
N GLU A 224 24.39 -10.86 -9.70
CA GLU A 224 24.43 -9.93 -8.58
C GLU A 224 24.86 -8.57 -9.07
N LEU A 225 24.10 -7.54 -8.70
CA LEU A 225 24.49 -6.15 -8.86
C LEU A 225 25.07 -5.68 -7.53
N PRO A 226 26.42 -5.69 -7.38
CA PRO A 226 27.07 -5.44 -6.11
C PRO A 226 26.96 -3.96 -5.73
N VAL A 227 27.08 -3.73 -4.43
CA VAL A 227 27.41 -2.40 -3.91
C VAL A 227 28.94 -2.36 -3.80
N SER A 228 29.61 -1.88 -4.85
CA SER A 228 31.07 -1.84 -4.92
C SER A 228 31.61 -0.50 -5.41
N GLU A 229 32.89 -0.26 -5.13
CA GLU A 229 33.64 0.87 -5.66
C GLU A 229 33.72 0.85 -7.19
N ASP A 230 33.48 -0.28 -7.87
CA ASP A 230 33.46 -0.38 -9.33
C ASP A 230 32.32 0.47 -9.95
N SER A 231 31.29 0.78 -9.17
CA SER A 231 30.22 1.70 -9.59
C SER A 231 30.57 3.18 -9.40
N SER A 232 31.74 3.50 -8.85
CA SER A 232 32.15 4.89 -8.57
C SER A 232 32.26 5.73 -9.82
N SER A 233 32.77 5.16 -10.94
CA SER A 233 32.83 5.86 -12.23
C SER A 233 31.44 6.16 -12.78
N ASP A 234 30.52 5.21 -12.66
CA ASP A 234 29.15 5.38 -13.15
C ASP A 234 28.39 6.43 -12.30
N ILE A 235 28.60 6.41 -10.98
CA ILE A 235 28.03 7.42 -10.07
C ILE A 235 28.63 8.80 -10.33
N GLU A 236 29.94 8.88 -10.59
CA GLU A 236 30.59 10.14 -10.96
C GLU A 236 29.98 10.71 -12.25
N LEU A 237 29.86 9.88 -13.29
CA LEU A 237 29.25 10.27 -14.56
C LEU A 237 27.79 10.74 -14.35
N TYR A 238 27.00 9.97 -13.59
CA TYR A 238 25.63 10.31 -13.25
C TYR A 238 25.51 11.65 -12.51
N LEU A 239 26.36 11.90 -11.51
CA LEU A 239 26.38 13.17 -10.78
C LEU A 239 26.76 14.33 -11.70
N ARG A 240 27.82 14.20 -12.50
CA ARG A 240 28.28 15.26 -13.42
C ARG A 240 27.22 15.62 -14.45
N SER A 241 26.60 14.62 -15.09
CA SER A 241 25.47 14.82 -16.00
C SER A 241 24.29 15.47 -15.28
N GLY A 242 23.95 14.98 -14.09
CA GLY A 242 22.85 15.51 -13.28
C GLY A 242 23.03 16.99 -12.94
N PHE A 243 24.19 17.39 -12.41
CA PHE A 243 24.47 18.79 -12.09
C PHE A 243 24.48 19.68 -13.32
N LYS A 244 25.03 19.21 -14.45
CA LYS A 244 24.96 19.92 -15.72
C LYS A 244 23.51 20.17 -16.15
N ASN A 245 22.65 19.16 -16.02
CA ASN A 245 21.23 19.27 -16.34
C ASN A 245 20.49 20.24 -15.40
N ILE A 246 20.88 20.32 -14.13
CA ILE A 246 20.33 21.29 -13.16
C ILE A 246 20.71 22.72 -13.58
N LEU A 247 21.98 22.96 -13.89
CA LEU A 247 22.45 24.28 -14.35
C LEU A 247 21.71 24.73 -15.61
N GLN A 248 21.56 23.82 -16.58
CA GLN A 248 20.82 24.10 -17.83
C GLN A 248 19.35 24.42 -17.56
N ARG A 249 18.66 23.62 -16.74
CA ARG A 249 17.23 23.84 -16.43
C ARG A 249 16.98 25.12 -15.65
N ARG A 250 17.94 25.56 -14.83
CA ARG A 250 17.85 26.79 -14.04
C ARG A 250 18.43 28.02 -14.74
N ASP A 251 18.86 27.89 -16.00
CA ASP A 251 19.51 28.95 -16.78
C ASP A 251 20.71 29.58 -16.06
N ILE A 252 21.49 28.74 -15.35
CA ILE A 252 22.71 29.16 -14.66
C ILE A 252 23.89 28.90 -15.61
N PRO A 253 24.70 29.91 -15.96
CA PRO A 253 25.83 29.74 -16.87
C PRO A 253 26.82 28.70 -16.34
N ALA A 254 27.19 27.73 -17.18
CA ALA A 254 28.19 26.71 -16.87
C ALA A 254 29.65 27.25 -16.84
N THR A 255 29.82 28.57 -16.70
CA THR A 255 31.13 29.24 -16.67
C THR A 255 31.88 29.01 -15.36
N SER A 256 31.20 28.52 -14.32
CA SER A 256 31.82 28.10 -13.06
C SER A 256 32.23 26.61 -13.10
N GLN A 257 33.37 26.27 -12.50
CA GLN A 257 33.80 24.90 -12.15
C GLN A 257 32.90 24.26 -11.06
N TRP A 258 31.58 24.46 -11.15
CA TRP A 258 30.62 24.00 -10.17
C TRP A 258 29.83 22.79 -10.72
N PRO A 259 29.67 21.72 -9.93
CA PRO A 259 30.37 21.45 -8.67
C PRO A 259 31.88 21.22 -8.90
N SER A 260 32.69 21.45 -7.86
CA SER A 260 34.12 21.19 -7.96
C SER A 260 34.41 19.69 -8.05
N ASP A 261 35.56 19.30 -8.58
CA ASP A 261 35.96 17.89 -8.59
C ASP A 261 36.09 17.32 -7.17
N ASN A 262 36.36 18.17 -6.17
CA ASN A 262 36.38 17.74 -4.79
C ASN A 262 34.98 17.42 -4.26
N ASP A 263 33.97 18.22 -4.62
CA ASP A 263 32.58 17.94 -4.26
C ASP A 263 32.13 16.61 -4.86
N ILE A 264 32.41 16.40 -6.16
CA ILE A 264 32.10 15.14 -6.84
C ILE A 264 32.76 13.95 -6.16
N ARG A 265 34.06 14.01 -5.85
CA ARG A 265 34.77 12.92 -5.14
C ARG A 265 34.17 12.64 -3.76
N THR A 266 33.81 13.68 -3.01
CA THR A 266 33.15 13.53 -1.70
C THR A 266 31.82 12.80 -1.83
N LEU A 267 30.98 13.20 -2.80
CA LEU A 267 29.67 12.58 -3.04
C LEU A 267 29.81 11.12 -3.51
N VAL A 268 30.73 10.83 -4.43
CA VAL A 268 30.99 9.47 -4.93
C VAL A 268 31.41 8.56 -3.77
N LYS A 269 32.33 9.03 -2.92
CA LYS A 269 32.77 8.28 -1.73
C LYS A 269 31.62 8.06 -0.74
N ALA A 270 30.79 9.07 -0.50
CA ALA A 270 29.64 8.99 0.40
C ALA A 270 28.53 8.06 -0.13
N ALA A 271 28.38 7.96 -1.44
CA ALA A 271 27.40 7.09 -2.07
C ALA A 271 27.65 5.61 -1.79
N LYS A 272 28.93 5.21 -1.57
CA LYS A 272 29.34 3.80 -1.40
C LYS A 272 28.71 2.87 -2.44
N GLY A 273 28.54 3.30 -3.69
CA GLY A 273 27.91 2.51 -4.76
C GLY A 273 26.37 2.56 -4.84
N LEU A 274 25.72 3.38 -4.02
CA LEU A 274 24.27 3.56 -4.01
C LEU A 274 23.85 4.73 -4.91
N PHE A 275 23.27 4.43 -6.08
CA PHE A 275 22.66 5.43 -6.96
C PHE A 275 21.53 6.23 -6.30
N VAL A 276 20.79 5.64 -5.36
CA VAL A 276 19.75 6.37 -4.62
C VAL A 276 20.32 7.56 -3.84
N TYR A 277 21.55 7.46 -3.34
CA TYR A 277 22.23 8.60 -2.71
C TYR A 277 22.42 9.71 -3.73
N ALA A 278 23.07 9.41 -4.87
CA ALA A 278 23.34 10.39 -5.91
C ALA A 278 22.05 11.03 -6.46
N ALA A 279 21.01 10.24 -6.72
CA ALA A 279 19.72 10.74 -7.19
C ALA A 279 19.05 11.66 -6.16
N THR A 280 19.14 11.32 -4.87
CA THR A 280 18.59 12.16 -3.80
C THR A 280 19.37 13.46 -3.64
N VAL A 281 20.70 13.43 -3.76
CA VAL A 281 21.53 14.65 -3.77
C VAL A 281 21.14 15.57 -4.92
N LEU A 282 21.01 15.02 -6.14
CA LEU A 282 20.58 15.81 -7.29
C LEU A 282 19.21 16.46 -7.05
N ARG A 283 18.24 15.73 -6.50
CA ARG A 283 16.91 16.29 -6.18
C ARG A 283 16.98 17.36 -5.08
N GLU A 284 17.71 17.14 -4.00
CA GLU A 284 17.94 18.13 -2.93
C GLU A 284 18.52 19.43 -3.49
N VAL A 285 19.51 19.32 -4.37
CA VAL A 285 20.17 20.48 -4.99
C VAL A 285 19.26 21.17 -6.02
N ASP A 286 18.54 20.39 -6.83
CA ASP A 286 17.60 20.88 -7.86
C ASP A 286 16.33 21.52 -7.28
N GLN A 287 16.03 21.29 -6.01
CA GLN A 287 14.84 21.85 -5.34
C GLN A 287 15.19 22.98 -4.36
N ALA A 288 16.46 23.12 -3.99
CA ALA A 288 16.89 24.19 -3.08
C ALA A 288 16.83 25.58 -3.73
N GLY A 289 16.60 26.60 -2.91
CA GLY A 289 16.71 28.01 -3.35
C GLY A 289 18.11 28.35 -3.87
N SER A 290 19.15 27.84 -3.21
CA SER A 290 20.55 27.97 -3.62
C SER A 290 21.18 26.59 -3.83
N PRO A 291 21.44 26.16 -5.08
CA PRO A 291 22.10 24.90 -5.38
C PRO A 291 23.47 24.77 -4.69
N SER A 292 24.22 25.86 -4.62
CA SER A 292 25.57 25.87 -4.04
C SER A 292 25.54 25.64 -2.53
N GLU A 293 24.62 26.28 -1.80
CA GLU A 293 24.47 26.09 -0.36
C GLU A 293 23.97 24.67 -0.04
N ALA A 294 23.02 24.17 -0.84
CA ALA A 294 22.49 22.82 -0.67
C ALA A 294 23.58 21.76 -0.87
N LEU A 295 24.38 21.89 -1.93
CA LEU A 295 25.50 21.00 -2.21
C LEU A 295 26.54 21.06 -1.08
N HIS A 296 26.92 22.26 -0.64
CA HIS A 296 27.90 22.41 0.44
C HIS A 296 27.42 21.75 1.75
N ALA A 297 26.15 21.93 2.11
CA ALA A 297 25.56 21.30 3.29
C ALA A 297 25.52 19.76 3.20
N VAL A 298 25.21 19.21 2.02
CA VAL A 298 25.28 17.76 1.77
C VAL A 298 26.71 17.26 1.94
N CYS A 299 27.68 17.88 1.26
CA CYS A 299 29.10 17.50 1.35
C CYS A 299 29.62 17.57 2.78
N ALA A 300 29.28 18.62 3.54
CA ALA A 300 29.72 18.80 4.91
C ALA A 300 29.23 17.67 5.85
N ALA A 301 27.96 17.28 5.71
CA ALA A 301 27.38 16.22 6.53
C ALA A 301 27.91 14.82 6.18
N THR A 302 28.30 14.58 4.92
CA THR A 302 28.77 13.27 4.47
C THR A 302 30.29 13.10 4.53
N SER A 303 31.03 14.13 4.94
CA SER A 303 32.50 14.11 5.03
C SER A 303 33.04 13.30 6.23
N ASN A 304 32.22 13.03 7.25
CA ASN A 304 32.59 12.26 8.44
C ASN A 304 31.64 11.07 8.71
N PRO A 305 31.65 10.01 7.87
CA PRO A 305 31.01 8.76 8.26
C PRO A 305 31.90 8.07 9.29
N ALA A 306 31.72 8.40 10.57
CA ALA A 306 32.31 7.64 11.69
C ALA A 306 31.82 6.17 11.70
N ASP A 307 30.80 5.87 10.90
CA ASP A 307 30.13 4.59 10.82
C ASP A 307 30.54 3.80 9.56
N SER A 308 30.94 2.54 9.77
CA SER A 308 31.31 1.60 8.70
C SER A 308 30.10 1.11 7.90
N SER A 309 28.87 1.37 8.37
CA SER A 309 27.62 0.99 7.70
C SER A 309 27.57 1.40 6.22
N LEU A 310 27.08 0.49 5.38
CA LEU A 310 26.88 0.70 3.94
C LEU A 310 25.95 1.88 3.65
N PHE A 311 24.97 2.13 4.51
CA PHE A 311 23.96 3.17 4.34
C PHE A 311 24.33 4.48 5.05
N ALA A 312 25.47 4.58 5.74
CA ALA A 312 25.80 5.73 6.58
C ALA A 312 25.70 7.08 5.83
N GLY A 313 26.22 7.16 4.60
CA GLY A 313 26.11 8.38 3.78
C GLY A 313 24.66 8.71 3.38
N LEU A 314 23.87 7.68 3.05
CA LEU A 314 22.46 7.83 2.71
C LEU A 314 21.61 8.23 3.92
N ASP A 315 21.87 7.64 5.08
CA ASP A 315 21.19 7.96 6.33
C ASP A 315 21.53 9.39 6.76
N ALA A 316 22.79 9.81 6.65
CA ALA A 316 23.19 11.20 6.88
C ALA A 316 22.44 12.18 5.96
N LEU A 317 22.28 11.84 4.68
CA LEU A 317 21.50 12.65 3.73
C LEU A 317 20.03 12.75 4.14
N TYR A 318 19.38 11.63 4.47
CA TYR A 318 18.00 11.64 4.96
C TYR A 318 17.83 12.40 6.27
N MET A 319 18.81 12.31 7.17
CA MET A 319 18.82 13.11 8.40
C MET A 319 18.84 14.60 8.08
N ILE A 320 19.65 15.06 7.11
CA ILE A 320 19.66 16.48 6.69
C ILE A 320 18.29 16.88 6.13
N THR A 321 17.71 16.08 5.23
CA THR A 321 16.37 16.33 4.65
C THR A 321 15.35 16.53 5.77
N MET A 322 15.37 15.67 6.80
CA MET A 322 14.47 15.78 7.95
C MET A 322 14.79 17.00 8.83
N TRP A 323 16.06 17.28 9.13
CA TRP A 323 16.48 18.40 9.98
C TRP A 323 16.25 19.78 9.33
N ARG A 324 16.22 19.86 8.00
CA ARG A 324 15.84 21.09 7.26
C ARG A 324 14.36 21.44 7.42
N THR A 325 13.54 20.49 7.86
CA THR A 325 12.14 20.76 8.19
C THR A 325 12.07 21.64 9.43
N PRO A 326 11.45 22.84 9.37
CA PRO A 326 11.33 23.72 10.52
C PRO A 326 10.60 23.04 11.69
N PRO A 327 10.96 23.34 12.95
CA PRO A 327 10.35 22.72 14.13
C PRO A 327 8.82 22.77 14.14
N GLU A 328 8.23 23.88 13.66
CA GLU A 328 6.79 24.09 13.56
C GLU A 328 6.09 23.16 12.54
N ALA A 329 6.80 22.68 11.51
CA ALA A 329 6.26 21.80 10.49
C ALA A 329 6.63 20.32 10.72
N LEU A 330 7.62 20.05 11.58
CA LEU A 330 8.19 18.72 11.76
C LEU A 330 7.16 17.71 12.28
N SER A 331 6.26 18.11 13.18
CA SER A 331 5.19 17.24 13.68
C SER A 331 4.28 16.76 12.54
N THR A 332 3.84 17.69 11.68
CA THR A 332 3.00 17.39 10.52
C THR A 332 3.72 16.49 9.52
N VAL A 333 4.99 16.78 9.22
CA VAL A 333 5.80 15.95 8.31
C VAL A 333 5.98 14.54 8.87
N LEU A 334 6.21 14.38 10.18
CA LEU A 334 6.32 13.08 10.81
C LEU A 334 5.00 12.30 10.82
N LEU A 335 3.86 12.98 11.00
CA LEU A 335 2.53 12.36 10.87
C LEU A 335 2.26 11.91 9.43
N LEU A 336 2.64 12.71 8.43
CA LEU A 336 2.58 12.32 7.02
C LEU A 336 3.46 11.08 6.76
N CYS A 337 4.72 11.11 7.19
CA CYS A 337 5.62 9.95 7.08
C CYS A 337 5.06 8.72 7.79
N ARG A 338 4.45 8.88 8.98
CA ARG A 338 3.78 7.78 9.70
C ARG A 338 2.65 7.17 8.88
N LEU A 339 1.82 8.00 8.25
CA LEU A 339 0.73 7.56 7.37
C LEU A 339 1.26 6.81 6.13
N LEU A 340 2.35 7.28 5.55
CA LEU A 340 2.98 6.62 4.39
C LEU A 340 3.74 5.33 4.77
N CYS A 341 4.14 5.20 6.03
CA CYS A 341 4.91 4.07 6.55
C CYS A 341 4.07 3.05 7.35
N SER A 342 2.75 3.15 7.36
CA SER A 342 1.90 2.22 8.09
C SER A 342 1.80 0.87 7.36
N ASP A 343 2.81 0.03 7.57
CA ASP A 343 2.81 -1.41 7.31
C ASP A 343 2.13 -2.09 8.49
N GLU A 344 0.82 -2.24 8.49
CA GLU A 344 0.16 -3.35 9.20
C GLU A 344 -1.15 -3.65 8.48
N SER A 345 -1.40 -4.94 8.31
CA SER A 345 -2.62 -5.72 8.00
C SER A 345 -4.03 -5.11 8.16
N PHE A 346 -4.18 -3.87 8.64
CA PHE A 346 -5.43 -3.17 8.93
C PHE A 346 -5.85 -2.18 7.82
N LEU A 347 -4.91 -1.68 7.01
CA LEU A 347 -5.20 -1.07 5.72
C LEU A 347 -5.57 -2.19 4.74
N GLY A 348 -6.78 -2.75 4.84
CA GLY A 348 -7.24 -3.77 3.89
C GLY A 348 -7.11 -3.22 2.47
N SER A 349 -6.11 -3.69 1.70
CA SER A 349 -5.51 -3.15 0.45
C SER A 349 -4.67 -1.86 0.59
N GLY A 350 -3.36 -1.83 0.31
CA GLY A 350 -2.78 -2.10 -1.00
C GLY A 350 -2.87 -0.93 -2.00
N TYR A 351 -3.43 0.21 -1.62
CA TYR A 351 -3.65 1.33 -2.54
C TYR A 351 -2.95 2.61 -2.08
N THR A 352 -2.56 3.41 -3.07
CA THR A 352 -2.23 4.82 -2.95
C THR A 352 -3.27 5.48 -2.08
N SER A 353 -2.85 6.18 -1.03
CA SER A 353 -3.80 7.01 -0.31
C SER A 353 -4.05 8.25 -1.15
N GLY A 354 -5.32 8.51 -1.46
CA GLY A 354 -5.73 9.75 -2.10
C GLY A 354 -5.18 10.94 -1.32
N VAL A 355 -4.50 11.84 -2.02
CA VAL A 355 -3.82 13.00 -1.41
C VAL A 355 -4.82 13.85 -0.61
N MET A 356 -6.05 14.04 -1.10
CA MET A 356 -7.10 14.74 -0.36
C MET A 356 -7.53 14.00 0.92
N GLN A 357 -7.54 12.66 0.91
CA GLN A 357 -7.85 11.88 2.11
C GLN A 357 -6.79 12.10 3.18
N LEU A 358 -5.50 11.99 2.82
CA LEU A 358 -4.40 12.22 3.76
C LEU A 358 -4.41 13.64 4.30
N SER A 359 -4.66 14.63 3.44
CA SER A 359 -4.76 16.03 3.86
C SER A 359 -5.84 16.25 4.89
N ASN A 360 -7.06 15.72 4.66
CA ASN A 360 -8.17 15.86 5.59
C ASN A 360 -7.96 15.08 6.89
N LEU A 361 -7.27 13.94 6.83
CA LEU A 361 -6.85 13.20 8.02
C LEU A 361 -5.77 13.94 8.82
N LEU A 362 -4.87 14.67 8.16
CA LEU A 362 -3.89 15.54 8.80
C LEU A 362 -4.49 16.89 9.24
N GLY A 363 -5.72 17.21 8.84
CA GLY A 363 -6.36 18.50 9.13
C GLY A 363 -5.72 19.68 8.37
N LEU A 364 -5.17 19.43 7.19
CA LEU A 364 -4.45 20.43 6.38
C LEU A 364 -5.29 20.90 5.20
N SER A 365 -5.14 22.19 4.86
CA SER A 365 -5.57 22.72 3.56
C SER A 365 -4.74 22.13 2.42
N GLU A 366 -5.20 22.26 1.17
CA GLU A 366 -4.40 21.86 0.01
C GLU A 366 -3.01 22.51 0.02
N ILE A 367 -2.96 23.81 0.32
CA ILE A 367 -1.72 24.59 0.32
C ILE A 367 -0.77 24.06 1.39
N ASP A 368 -1.27 23.84 2.61
CA ASP A 368 -0.45 23.37 3.73
C ASP A 368 0.03 21.92 3.52
N PHE A 369 -0.82 21.06 2.95
CA PHE A 369 -0.45 19.69 2.63
C PHE A 369 0.63 19.63 1.55
N ARG A 370 0.45 20.37 0.45
CA ARG A 370 1.45 20.46 -0.61
C ARG A 370 2.74 21.08 -0.09
N ALA A 371 2.67 22.10 0.78
CA ALA A 371 3.84 22.65 1.44
C ALA A 371 4.55 21.61 2.31
N ALA A 372 3.83 20.78 3.09
CA ALA A 372 4.41 19.70 3.87
C ALA A 372 5.08 18.64 2.99
N CYS A 373 4.46 18.26 1.86
CA CYS A 373 5.05 17.33 0.90
C CYS A 373 6.31 17.90 0.24
N ASN A 374 6.28 19.18 -0.15
CA ASN A 374 7.41 19.86 -0.77
C ASN A 374 8.63 19.98 0.14
N ARG A 375 8.48 19.87 1.47
CA ARG A 375 9.63 19.80 2.40
C ARG A 375 10.41 18.49 2.27
N LEU A 376 9.76 17.45 1.74
CA LEU A 376 10.36 16.14 1.49
C LEU A 376 10.50 15.85 -0.01
N SER A 377 10.46 16.87 -0.88
CA SER A 377 10.43 16.69 -2.34
C SER A 377 11.63 15.92 -2.90
N ALA A 378 12.72 15.79 -2.15
CA ALA A 378 13.88 14.99 -2.55
C ALA A 378 13.68 13.48 -2.37
N VAL A 379 12.74 13.08 -1.52
CA VAL A 379 12.46 11.68 -1.14
C VAL A 379 11.01 11.28 -1.36
N LEU A 380 10.13 12.26 -1.56
CA LEU A 380 8.69 12.12 -1.72
C LEU A 380 8.24 12.71 -3.06
N HIS A 381 7.35 11.99 -3.74
CA HIS A 381 6.73 12.41 -4.98
C HIS A 381 5.22 12.46 -4.83
N VAL A 382 4.62 13.56 -5.28
CA VAL A 382 3.16 13.74 -5.37
C VAL A 382 2.80 13.76 -6.85
N HIS A 383 1.90 12.88 -7.25
CA HIS A 383 1.39 12.81 -8.62
C HIS A 383 -0.05 13.30 -8.64
N ASP A 384 -0.32 14.41 -9.33
CA ASP A 384 -1.68 14.88 -9.53
C ASP A 384 -2.37 14.00 -10.57
N HIS A 385 -3.59 13.53 -10.28
CA HIS A 385 -4.40 12.79 -11.26
C HIS A 385 -5.34 13.78 -11.97
N SER A 386 -5.35 13.76 -13.31
CA SER A 386 -6.30 14.53 -14.13
C SER A 386 -7.68 13.91 -14.22
N ASP A 387 -7.84 12.66 -13.78
CA ASP A 387 -9.08 11.90 -13.97
C ASP A 387 -10.19 12.37 -13.02
N SER A 388 -11.21 13.01 -13.60
CA SER A 388 -12.46 13.32 -12.93
C SER A 388 -13.33 12.06 -12.83
N PHE A 389 -13.96 11.86 -11.67
CA PHE A 389 -14.96 10.80 -11.52
C PHE A 389 -16.17 11.08 -12.44
N ASP A 390 -16.63 10.08 -13.20
CA ASP A 390 -17.76 10.23 -14.11
C ASP A 390 -19.09 10.23 -13.34
N PHE A 391 -19.55 11.42 -12.97
CA PHE A 391 -20.83 11.58 -12.27
C PHE A 391 -22.06 11.37 -13.16
N SER A 392 -21.91 11.30 -14.50
CA SER A 392 -23.05 11.30 -15.44
C SER A 392 -23.99 10.11 -15.27
N ARG A 393 -23.50 9.03 -14.67
CA ARG A 393 -24.25 7.79 -14.44
C ARG A 393 -25.12 7.83 -13.18
N PHE A 394 -25.06 8.90 -12.39
CA PHE A 394 -25.50 8.87 -10.99
C PHE A 394 -26.59 9.88 -10.61
N GLY A 395 -27.12 10.65 -11.58
CA GLY A 395 -28.27 11.53 -11.35
C GLY A 395 -27.92 12.76 -10.50
N ASP A 396 -28.72 13.03 -9.47
CA ASP A 396 -28.48 14.13 -8.54
C ASP A 396 -27.29 13.83 -7.61
N THR A 397 -26.39 14.79 -7.44
CA THR A 397 -25.17 14.67 -6.60
C THR A 397 -25.02 15.81 -5.60
N ASP A 398 -26.04 16.65 -5.46
CA ASP A 398 -26.08 17.81 -4.57
C ASP A 398 -26.55 17.45 -3.15
N HIS A 399 -26.48 16.16 -2.80
CA HIS A 399 -26.93 15.63 -1.52
C HIS A 399 -25.90 14.66 -0.92
N PRO A 400 -25.93 14.44 0.42
CA PRO A 400 -25.03 13.51 1.08
C PRO A 400 -25.21 12.05 0.66
N PHE A 401 -24.14 11.26 0.79
CA PHE A 401 -24.06 9.89 0.28
C PHE A 401 -25.07 8.90 0.86
N TRP A 402 -25.65 9.15 2.03
CA TRP A 402 -26.67 8.25 2.59
C TRP A 402 -28.01 8.30 1.85
N HIS A 403 -28.17 9.20 0.87
CA HIS A 403 -29.28 9.16 -0.10
C HIS A 403 -28.91 8.38 -1.39
N ALA A 404 -27.65 8.01 -1.56
CA ALA A 404 -27.15 7.26 -2.71
C ALA A 404 -27.34 5.74 -2.55
N THR A 405 -27.24 5.01 -3.66
CA THR A 405 -27.35 3.54 -3.64
C THR A 405 -26.07 2.89 -3.08
N PRO A 406 -26.17 1.74 -2.37
CA PRO A 406 -25.02 1.01 -1.85
C PRO A 406 -23.88 0.74 -2.84
N SER A 407 -24.21 0.26 -4.04
CA SER A 407 -23.22 -0.05 -5.09
C SER A 407 -22.45 1.19 -5.52
N PHE A 408 -23.12 2.35 -5.53
CA PHE A 408 -22.50 3.60 -5.90
C PHE A 408 -21.56 4.13 -4.81
N ILE A 409 -21.97 4.01 -3.54
CA ILE A 409 -21.12 4.35 -2.40
C ILE A 409 -19.81 3.54 -2.44
N GLU A 410 -19.86 2.26 -2.82
CA GLU A 410 -18.65 1.45 -2.96
C GLU A 410 -17.70 1.96 -4.04
N GLU A 411 -18.21 2.26 -5.24
CA GLU A 411 -17.41 2.78 -6.34
C GLU A 411 -16.76 4.13 -5.98
N LEU A 412 -17.57 5.04 -5.42
CA LEU A 412 -17.10 6.35 -5.00
C LEU A 412 -16.09 6.26 -3.84
N ARG A 413 -16.32 5.40 -2.86
CA ARG A 413 -15.38 5.13 -1.76
C ARG A 413 -14.04 4.61 -2.28
N ASN A 414 -14.05 3.72 -3.27
CA ASN A 414 -12.82 3.24 -3.88
C ASN A 414 -12.07 4.36 -4.62
N TYR A 415 -12.80 5.24 -5.32
CA TYR A 415 -12.21 6.43 -5.95
C TYR A 415 -11.62 7.41 -4.93
N VAL A 416 -12.39 7.78 -3.90
CA VAL A 416 -11.97 8.65 -2.79
C VAL A 416 -10.71 8.11 -2.13
N ARG A 417 -10.69 6.80 -1.88
CA ARG A 417 -9.57 6.11 -1.23
C ARG A 417 -8.31 6.08 -2.09
N ALA A 418 -8.42 5.76 -3.37
CA ALA A 418 -7.27 5.41 -4.20
C ALA A 418 -6.70 6.55 -5.04
N ARG A 419 -7.53 7.52 -5.46
CA ARG A 419 -7.18 8.47 -6.53
C ARG A 419 -7.51 9.93 -6.25
N LEU A 420 -8.39 10.22 -5.29
CA LEU A 420 -8.91 11.58 -5.10
C LEU A 420 -7.80 12.56 -4.70
N GLY A 421 -7.63 13.59 -5.52
CA GLY A 421 -6.63 14.64 -5.34
C GLY A 421 -5.21 14.27 -5.75
N GLY A 422 -5.01 13.10 -6.37
CA GLY A 422 -3.68 12.60 -6.71
C GLY A 422 -3.23 11.44 -5.83
N SER A 423 -2.01 10.98 -6.07
CA SER A 423 -1.32 9.95 -5.29
C SER A 423 0.01 10.46 -4.75
N ILE A 424 0.50 9.81 -3.70
CA ILE A 424 1.73 10.17 -3.01
C ILE A 424 2.55 8.92 -2.73
N ARG A 425 3.87 9.00 -2.95
CA ARG A 425 4.80 7.89 -2.67
C ARG A 425 6.21 8.38 -2.39
N PHE A 426 7.01 7.53 -1.75
CA PHE A 426 8.45 7.74 -1.73
C PHE A 426 9.05 7.45 -3.10
N TYR A 427 10.10 8.18 -3.48
CA TYR A 427 10.88 7.86 -4.67
C TYR A 427 11.54 6.49 -4.58
N HIS A 428 11.84 6.04 -3.35
CA HIS A 428 12.51 4.78 -3.14
C HIS A 428 12.24 4.19 -1.75
N LYS A 429 12.03 2.86 -1.68
CA LYS A 429 11.74 2.11 -0.45
C LYS A 429 12.84 2.23 0.63
N SER A 430 14.07 2.65 0.29
CA SER A 430 15.11 2.89 1.31
C SER A 430 14.80 4.01 2.30
N PHE A 431 14.01 5.02 1.91
CA PHE A 431 13.61 6.08 2.84
C PHE A 431 12.55 5.57 3.81
N TYR A 432 11.62 4.75 3.32
CA TYR A 432 10.72 3.97 4.17
C TYR A 432 11.54 3.11 5.17
N ASP A 433 12.51 2.32 4.68
CA ASP A 433 13.37 1.46 5.51
C ASP A 433 14.13 2.28 6.58
N PHE A 434 14.54 3.51 6.25
CA PHE A 434 15.17 4.44 7.18
C PHE A 434 14.19 4.89 8.28
N LEU A 435 12.99 5.35 7.90
CA LEU A 435 11.99 5.88 8.83
C LEU A 435 11.48 4.84 9.83
N ILE A 436 11.42 3.56 9.44
CA ILE A 436 10.94 2.49 10.32
C ILE A 436 12.02 1.91 11.24
N ASP A 437 13.30 2.15 10.96
CA ASP A 437 14.43 1.65 11.73
C ASP A 437 14.93 2.71 12.72
N PRO A 438 14.74 2.52 14.04
CA PRO A 438 15.17 3.49 15.04
C PRO A 438 16.69 3.66 15.13
N THR A 439 17.47 2.66 14.70
CA THR A 439 18.94 2.75 14.70
C THR A 439 19.46 3.67 13.60
N ARG A 440 18.68 3.85 12.53
CA ARG A 440 19.02 4.69 11.37
C ARG A 440 18.41 6.08 11.45
N SER A 441 17.11 6.18 11.75
CA SER A 441 16.38 7.46 11.75
C SER A 441 16.35 8.19 13.09
N GLY A 442 16.76 7.53 14.18
CA GLY A 442 16.85 8.12 15.52
C GLY A 442 15.57 8.87 15.92
N PRO A 443 15.60 10.21 16.10
CA PRO A 443 14.44 10.99 16.53
C PRO A 443 13.29 11.02 15.50
N PHE A 444 13.56 10.70 14.24
CA PHE A 444 12.56 10.69 13.16
C PHE A 444 11.88 9.34 12.96
N CYS A 445 12.21 8.34 13.79
CA CYS A 445 11.63 7.01 13.68
C CYS A 445 10.11 7.04 13.86
N VAL A 446 9.39 6.68 12.79
CA VAL A 446 7.92 6.74 12.77
C VAL A 446 7.27 5.55 13.47
N ARG A 447 8.04 4.52 13.84
CA ARG A 447 7.55 3.37 14.64
C ARG A 447 7.78 3.51 16.14
N SER A 448 8.38 4.62 16.58
CA SER A 448 8.61 4.87 18.00
C SER A 448 7.31 4.97 18.81
N SER A 449 7.35 4.60 20.10
CA SER A 449 6.20 4.76 21.00
C SER A 449 5.76 6.23 21.14
N ARG A 450 6.70 7.17 21.04
CA ARG A 450 6.41 8.61 20.97
C ARG A 450 5.53 8.93 19.75
N MET A 451 5.91 8.42 18.58
CA MET A 451 5.14 8.66 17.36
C MET A 451 3.77 7.98 17.40
N ARG A 452 3.68 6.78 17.97
CA ARG A 452 2.38 6.10 18.17
C ARG A 452 1.42 6.93 19.01
N ASN A 453 1.89 7.49 20.12
CA ASN A 453 1.08 8.39 20.96
C ASN A 453 0.71 9.70 20.25
N ALA A 454 1.66 10.32 19.55
CA ALA A 454 1.40 11.54 18.78
C ALA A 454 0.33 11.31 17.69
N TYR A 455 0.44 10.22 16.95
CA TYR A 455 -0.53 9.85 15.91
C TYR A 455 -1.89 9.47 16.52
N PHE A 456 -1.92 8.69 17.61
CA PHE A 456 -3.17 8.37 18.32
C PHE A 456 -3.89 9.64 18.77
N LYS A 457 -3.14 10.57 19.39
CA LYS A 457 -3.67 11.87 19.82
C LYS A 457 -4.26 12.65 18.66
N HIS A 458 -3.53 12.74 17.54
CA HIS A 458 -3.98 13.41 16.33
C HIS A 458 -5.27 12.80 15.78
N CYS A 459 -5.34 11.47 15.65
CA CYS A 459 -6.55 10.78 15.23
C CYS A 459 -7.72 11.01 16.19
N LEU A 460 -7.48 11.06 17.50
CA LEU A 460 -8.52 11.37 18.49
C LEU A 460 -9.07 12.79 18.30
N GLU A 461 -8.20 13.78 18.09
CA GLU A 461 -8.60 15.17 17.83
C GLU A 461 -9.42 15.30 16.53
N VAL A 462 -8.97 14.65 15.46
CA VAL A 462 -9.72 14.57 14.19
C VAL A 462 -11.07 13.92 14.43
N MET A 463 -11.11 12.75 15.08
CA MET A 463 -12.34 12.02 15.35
C MET A 463 -13.36 12.90 16.12
N LEU A 464 -12.92 13.62 17.15
CA LEU A 464 -13.77 14.51 17.95
C LEU A 464 -14.27 15.70 17.14
N LYS A 465 -13.43 16.31 16.28
CA LYS A 465 -13.85 17.40 15.39
C LYS A 465 -14.95 16.95 14.42
N TYR A 466 -14.80 15.77 13.81
CA TYR A 466 -15.83 15.25 12.90
C TYR A 466 -17.10 14.81 13.64
N GLU A 467 -16.98 14.33 14.89
CA GLU A 467 -18.13 14.00 15.75
C GLU A 467 -19.10 15.19 15.91
N GLU A 468 -18.57 16.41 16.04
CA GLU A 468 -19.35 17.65 16.20
C GLU A 468 -20.19 17.98 14.96
N SER A 469 -19.74 17.54 13.79
CA SER A 469 -20.40 17.84 12.52
C SER A 469 -21.61 16.96 12.21
N TYR A 470 -21.88 15.96 13.08
CA TYR A 470 -23.00 15.04 12.97
C TYR A 470 -23.95 15.13 14.16
N SER A 471 -25.24 14.92 13.91
CA SER A 471 -26.28 14.81 14.94
C SER A 471 -27.24 13.66 14.64
N PHE A 472 -27.99 13.22 15.65
CA PHE A 472 -29.01 12.19 15.48
C PHE A 472 -30.37 12.83 15.19
N GLN A 473 -31.04 12.36 14.14
CA GLN A 473 -32.47 12.58 13.90
C GLN A 473 -33.17 11.22 13.94
N GLY A 474 -33.79 10.90 15.09
CA GLY A 474 -34.26 9.54 15.33
C GLY A 474 -33.09 8.56 15.43
N SER A 475 -33.09 7.51 14.60
CA SER A 475 -31.98 6.54 14.47
C SER A 475 -30.91 6.97 13.46
N ASP A 476 -31.18 8.01 12.67
CA ASP A 476 -30.33 8.38 11.55
C ASP A 476 -29.28 9.41 11.96
N LEU A 477 -28.08 9.28 11.42
CA LEU A 477 -27.01 10.27 11.57
C LEU A 477 -27.11 11.26 10.41
N ILE A 478 -27.33 12.52 10.73
CA ILE A 478 -27.42 13.62 9.76
C ILE A 478 -26.37 14.68 10.06
N LEU A 479 -26.19 15.65 9.16
CA LEU A 479 -25.38 16.83 9.45
C LEU A 479 -25.95 17.57 10.68
N ALA A 480 -25.07 18.05 11.55
CA ALA A 480 -25.48 18.78 12.74
C ALA A 480 -26.11 20.14 12.38
N HIS A 481 -26.98 20.64 13.26
CA HIS A 481 -27.56 21.97 13.09
C HIS A 481 -26.46 23.05 12.98
N GLY A 482 -26.51 23.86 11.93
CA GLY A 482 -25.50 24.88 11.63
C GLY A 482 -24.34 24.41 10.76
N VAL A 483 -24.30 23.13 10.39
CA VAL A 483 -23.40 22.60 9.35
C VAL A 483 -24.16 22.63 8.02
N ALA A 484 -23.77 23.52 7.12
CA ALA A 484 -24.48 23.72 5.85
C ALA A 484 -24.36 22.50 4.93
N ASP A 485 -23.15 21.94 4.82
CA ASP A 485 -22.79 20.84 3.94
C ASP A 485 -21.59 20.05 4.50
N SER A 486 -21.20 18.96 3.83
CA SER A 486 -20.04 18.16 4.24
C SER A 486 -18.71 18.89 4.02
N ALA A 487 -18.66 19.77 3.01
CA ALA A 487 -17.49 20.60 2.70
C ALA A 487 -17.06 21.46 3.90
N SER A 488 -18.02 21.99 4.65
CA SER A 488 -17.82 22.88 5.80
C SER A 488 -16.93 22.31 6.91
N SER A 489 -16.81 20.98 7.00
CA SER A 489 -15.97 20.29 8.00
C SER A 489 -14.62 19.80 7.47
N LEU A 490 -14.43 19.81 6.15
CA LEU A 490 -13.21 19.35 5.50
C LEU A 490 -12.18 20.48 5.46
N SER A 491 -10.91 20.10 5.58
CA SER A 491 -9.78 21.04 5.44
C SER A 491 -9.40 21.26 3.98
N TRP A 492 -9.64 20.26 3.14
CA TRP A 492 -9.55 20.35 1.69
C TRP A 492 -10.82 19.72 1.07
N PRO A 493 -11.88 20.51 0.87
CA PRO A 493 -13.11 20.03 0.25
C PRO A 493 -12.95 19.86 -1.26
N TYR A 494 -13.75 18.95 -1.81
CA TYR A 494 -14.00 18.80 -3.24
C TYR A 494 -15.19 19.69 -3.66
N THR A 495 -15.41 19.87 -4.96
CA THR A 495 -16.50 20.74 -5.46
C THR A 495 -17.89 20.11 -5.40
N ASN A 496 -17.99 18.82 -5.07
CA ASN A 496 -19.23 18.04 -5.13
C ASN A 496 -19.60 17.49 -3.74
N GLU A 497 -20.83 17.72 -3.29
CA GLU A 497 -21.27 17.38 -1.94
C GLU A 497 -21.27 15.86 -1.69
N LEU A 498 -21.65 15.08 -2.69
CA LEU A 498 -21.61 13.63 -2.58
C LEU A 498 -20.18 13.14 -2.30
N VAL A 499 -19.17 13.63 -3.03
CA VAL A 499 -17.75 13.32 -2.77
C VAL A 499 -17.33 13.75 -1.38
N ASN A 500 -17.70 14.98 -0.99
CA ASN A 500 -17.36 15.53 0.32
C ASN A 500 -17.94 14.70 1.45
N SER A 501 -19.19 14.27 1.33
CA SER A 501 -19.88 13.47 2.34
C SER A 501 -19.24 12.09 2.52
N VAL A 502 -18.82 11.42 1.43
CA VAL A 502 -18.06 10.15 1.51
C VAL A 502 -16.68 10.38 2.11
N LEU A 503 -15.94 11.37 1.63
CA LEU A 503 -14.60 11.71 2.12
C LEU A 503 -14.63 12.01 3.63
N LYS A 504 -15.57 12.83 4.07
CA LYS A 504 -15.81 13.18 5.47
C LYS A 504 -16.07 11.95 6.32
N ALA A 505 -17.04 11.12 5.90
CA ALA A 505 -17.39 9.91 6.62
C ALA A 505 -16.22 8.94 6.69
N TRP A 506 -15.45 8.80 5.60
CA TRP A 506 -14.29 7.92 5.53
C TRP A 506 -13.15 8.36 6.46
N VAL A 507 -12.81 9.65 6.47
CA VAL A 507 -11.80 10.21 7.38
C VAL A 507 -12.23 10.02 8.84
N TYR A 508 -13.51 10.25 9.15
CA TYR A 508 -14.04 10.03 10.49
C TYR A 508 -13.94 8.56 10.91
N TYR A 509 -14.35 7.64 10.03
CA TYR A 509 -14.24 6.20 10.26
C TYR A 509 -12.79 5.78 10.51
N TRP A 510 -11.85 6.24 9.68
CA TRP A 510 -10.44 5.88 9.79
C TRP A 510 -9.80 6.36 11.09
N ALA A 511 -10.06 7.61 11.49
CA ALA A 511 -9.58 8.17 12.74
C ALA A 511 -10.12 7.36 13.94
N PHE A 512 -11.41 7.02 13.91
CA PHE A 512 -12.04 6.19 14.93
C PHE A 512 -11.46 4.77 14.99
N ASP A 513 -11.32 4.09 13.83
CA ASP A 513 -10.81 2.72 13.76
C ASP A 513 -9.36 2.64 14.27
N THR A 514 -8.54 3.64 13.94
CA THR A 514 -7.19 3.82 14.49
C THR A 514 -7.22 3.90 16.02
N CYS A 515 -8.03 4.79 16.59
CA CYS A 515 -8.14 4.94 18.04
C CYS A 515 -8.67 3.65 18.71
N PHE A 516 -9.62 2.97 18.09
CA PHE A 516 -10.19 1.73 18.61
C PHE A 516 -9.15 0.60 18.63
N GLN A 517 -8.44 0.39 17.53
CA GLN A 517 -7.44 -0.68 17.39
C GLN A 517 -6.20 -0.41 18.24
N TRP A 518 -5.63 0.79 18.11
CA TRP A 518 -4.41 1.13 18.82
C TRP A 518 -4.65 1.36 20.30
N GLY A 519 -5.89 1.59 20.72
CA GLY A 519 -6.26 1.61 22.13
C GLY A 519 -5.92 0.31 22.87
N ASN A 520 -5.72 -0.79 22.14
CA ASN A 520 -5.26 -2.07 22.68
C ASN A 520 -3.75 -2.06 23.00
N LEU A 521 -2.95 -1.23 22.32
CA LEU A 521 -1.50 -1.22 22.44
C LEU A 521 -1.05 -0.70 23.82
N PRO A 522 -0.16 -1.41 24.52
CA PRO A 522 0.23 -1.09 25.90
C PRO A 522 0.94 0.27 26.00
N GLU A 523 1.64 0.72 24.96
CA GLU A 523 2.36 2.00 24.95
C GLU A 523 1.50 3.26 24.83
N ILE A 524 0.20 3.15 24.50
CA ILE A 524 -0.66 4.34 24.44
C ILE A 524 -0.85 4.95 25.83
N GLU A 525 -0.76 6.27 25.94
CA GLU A 525 -0.85 6.97 27.21
C GLU A 525 -2.25 6.84 27.83
N HIS A 526 -2.29 6.60 29.14
CA HIS A 526 -3.52 6.41 29.90
C HIS A 526 -4.51 7.59 29.75
N GLN A 527 -3.99 8.81 29.69
CA GLN A 527 -4.83 10.02 29.55
C GLN A 527 -5.51 10.10 28.18
N LEU A 528 -4.81 9.69 27.10
CA LEU A 528 -5.38 9.63 25.75
C LEU A 528 -6.52 8.59 25.69
N LEU A 529 -6.34 7.44 26.34
CA LEU A 529 -7.36 6.42 26.46
C LEU A 529 -8.59 6.89 27.25
N GLN A 530 -8.39 7.59 28.35
CA GLN A 530 -9.49 8.19 29.11
C GLN A 530 -10.28 9.19 28.24
N HIS A 531 -9.58 10.02 27.47
CA HIS A 531 -10.23 10.97 26.58
C HIS A 531 -11.01 10.28 25.45
N PHE A 532 -10.46 9.20 24.87
CA PHE A 532 -11.18 8.37 23.90
C PHE A 532 -12.49 7.79 24.48
N GLY A 533 -12.48 7.37 25.75
CA GLY A 533 -13.67 6.88 26.46
C GLY A 533 -14.83 7.90 26.58
N CYS A 534 -14.57 9.19 26.38
CA CYS A 534 -15.57 10.26 26.46
C CYS A 534 -16.29 10.56 25.12
N ALA A 535 -15.81 10.02 24.00
CA ALA A 535 -16.37 10.24 22.66
C ALA A 535 -17.79 9.65 22.49
N ASP A 536 -18.59 10.20 21.57
CA ASP A 536 -19.87 9.60 21.16
C ASP A 536 -19.66 8.49 20.14
N LEU A 537 -19.34 7.32 20.68
CA LEU A 537 -19.05 6.10 19.90
C LEU A 537 -20.23 5.64 19.06
N ARG A 538 -21.46 6.06 19.38
CA ARG A 538 -22.65 5.74 18.56
C ARG A 538 -22.58 6.42 17.20
N LYS A 539 -22.10 7.67 17.13
CA LYS A 539 -21.97 8.41 15.86
C LYS A 539 -20.95 7.75 14.95
N ALA A 540 -19.78 7.37 15.49
CA ALA A 540 -18.76 6.65 14.74
C ALA A 540 -19.29 5.30 14.19
N ARG A 541 -20.06 4.56 15.01
CA ARG A 541 -20.66 3.29 14.58
C ARG A 541 -21.77 3.48 13.54
N GLN A 542 -22.62 4.48 13.70
CA GLN A 542 -23.66 4.77 12.71
C GLN A 542 -23.05 5.26 11.39
N ASN A 543 -22.02 6.11 11.44
CA ASN A 543 -21.25 6.54 10.27
C ASN A 543 -20.63 5.34 9.52
N GLN A 544 -20.01 4.42 10.26
CA GLN A 544 -19.51 3.17 9.69
C GLN A 544 -20.64 2.35 9.05
N ALA A 545 -21.79 2.23 9.73
CA ALA A 545 -22.91 1.45 9.22
C ALA A 545 -23.44 1.98 7.88
N MET A 546 -23.46 3.31 7.69
CA MET A 546 -23.87 3.92 6.42
C MET A 546 -22.84 3.73 5.31
N LEU A 547 -21.55 3.94 5.59
CA LEU A 547 -20.47 3.79 4.61
C LEU A 547 -20.37 2.37 4.00
N TYR A 548 -20.89 1.38 4.73
CA TYR A 548 -20.91 -0.02 4.34
C TYR A 548 -22.33 -0.58 4.21
N ALA A 549 -23.35 0.28 4.15
CA ALA A 549 -24.73 -0.15 3.97
C ALA A 549 -24.87 -0.94 2.66
N GLY A 550 -25.61 -2.05 2.68
CA GLY A 550 -25.80 -2.93 1.52
C GLY A 550 -24.67 -3.93 1.25
N HIS A 551 -23.59 -3.91 2.02
CA HIS A 551 -22.57 -4.95 2.00
C HIS A 551 -22.66 -5.87 3.22
N SER A 552 -22.89 -7.16 2.98
CA SER A 552 -22.42 -8.19 3.90
C SER A 552 -20.91 -8.28 3.74
N ASN A 553 -20.16 -7.41 4.42
CA ASN A 553 -18.69 -7.37 4.36
C ASN A 553 -18.09 -8.71 4.81
N PHE A 554 -17.96 -9.71 3.94
CA PHE A 554 -16.98 -10.78 4.11
C PHE A 554 -15.60 -10.18 3.85
N GLY A 555 -15.09 -9.37 4.77
CA GLY A 555 -13.75 -8.81 4.71
C GLY A 555 -12.90 -9.39 5.82
N SER A 556 -11.64 -9.73 5.50
CA SER A 556 -10.61 -9.99 6.51
C SER A 556 -10.40 -8.70 7.32
N TYR A 557 -10.81 -8.71 8.58
CA TYR A 557 -10.56 -7.64 9.53
C TYR A 557 -9.63 -8.19 10.60
N VAL A 558 -8.61 -7.45 10.99
CA VAL A 558 -7.76 -7.94 12.09
C VAL A 558 -8.41 -7.58 13.42
N CYS A 559 -8.76 -8.60 14.18
CA CYS A 559 -9.27 -8.49 15.54
C CYS A 559 -8.35 -9.31 16.44
N TRP A 560 -7.74 -8.66 17.44
CA TRP A 560 -6.77 -9.31 18.36
C TRP A 560 -5.63 -10.04 17.64
N ASN A 561 -4.99 -9.37 16.66
CA ASN A 561 -3.92 -9.92 15.83
C ASN A 561 -4.32 -11.13 14.97
N CYS A 562 -5.60 -11.48 14.90
CA CYS A 562 -6.13 -12.56 14.08
C CYS A 562 -6.88 -12.02 12.87
N ASP A 563 -6.71 -12.65 11.70
CA ASP A 563 -7.63 -12.42 10.60
C ASP A 563 -9.02 -12.92 11.00
N ALA A 564 -9.99 -12.03 11.02
CA ALA A 564 -11.37 -12.30 11.38
C ALA A 564 -12.30 -12.05 10.20
N TYR A 565 -13.35 -12.85 10.11
CA TYR A 565 -14.52 -12.51 9.34
C TYR A 565 -15.27 -11.38 10.04
N SER A 566 -15.83 -10.47 9.26
CA SER A 566 -16.78 -9.47 9.76
C SER A 566 -18.12 -9.59 9.04
N LYS A 567 -19.18 -9.00 9.60
CA LYS A 567 -20.46 -8.82 8.93
C LYS A 567 -21.19 -7.64 9.55
N LEU A 568 -21.86 -6.83 8.72
CA LEU A 568 -22.68 -5.71 9.18
C LEU A 568 -24.15 -6.00 8.86
N ILE A 569 -25.00 -5.99 9.89
CA ILE A 569 -26.44 -6.26 9.74
C ILE A 569 -27.17 -5.22 10.57
N ARG A 570 -27.97 -4.36 9.92
CA ARG A 570 -28.83 -3.37 10.58
C ARG A 570 -28.08 -2.56 11.66
N GLY A 571 -26.86 -2.10 11.34
CA GLY A 571 -26.00 -1.35 12.26
C GLY A 571 -25.25 -2.17 13.32
N THR A 572 -25.55 -3.47 13.46
CA THR A 572 -24.78 -4.39 14.31
C THR A 572 -23.61 -4.97 13.53
N ARG A 573 -22.39 -4.77 14.05
CA ARG A 573 -21.16 -5.35 13.47
C ARG A 573 -20.81 -6.62 14.23
N LEU A 574 -20.67 -7.72 13.50
CA LEU A 574 -20.30 -9.04 14.00
C LEU A 574 -18.89 -9.36 13.55
N PHE A 575 -18.14 -10.09 14.38
CA PHE A 575 -16.84 -10.64 14.02
C PHE A 575 -16.71 -12.09 14.46
N ARG A 576 -15.91 -12.86 13.70
CA ARG A 576 -15.54 -14.24 14.01
C ARG A 576 -14.09 -14.48 13.59
N VAL A 577 -13.27 -14.89 14.53
CA VAL A 577 -11.93 -15.42 14.24
C VAL A 577 -12.05 -16.92 13.96
N PRO A 578 -11.62 -17.41 12.79
CA PRO A 578 -11.58 -18.83 12.52
C PRO A 578 -10.50 -19.54 13.35
N ARG A 579 -10.68 -20.84 13.56
CA ARG A 579 -9.85 -21.64 14.47
C ARG A 579 -8.37 -21.58 14.16
N ASP A 580 -7.99 -21.64 12.89
CA ASP A 580 -6.60 -21.61 12.47
C ASP A 580 -5.91 -20.27 12.79
N GLN A 581 -6.63 -19.16 12.66
CA GLN A 581 -6.15 -17.82 13.03
C GLN A 581 -6.10 -17.65 14.54
N PHE A 582 -7.09 -18.19 15.25
CA PHE A 582 -7.13 -18.19 16.71
C PHE A 582 -5.90 -18.90 17.28
N GLN A 583 -5.61 -20.12 16.81
CA GLN A 583 -4.46 -20.92 17.26
C GLN A 583 -3.11 -20.26 16.95
N LYS A 584 -3.01 -19.56 15.82
CA LYS A 584 -1.75 -18.93 15.40
C LYS A 584 -1.45 -17.66 16.16
N ASN A 585 -2.45 -16.80 16.36
CA ASN A 585 -2.23 -15.40 16.70
C ASN A 585 -2.98 -14.89 17.95
N PHE A 586 -3.97 -15.61 18.48
CA PHE A 586 -4.78 -15.08 19.58
C PHE A 586 -4.06 -15.23 20.93
N ASP A 587 -3.80 -14.11 21.61
CA ASP A 587 -3.24 -14.10 22.96
C ASP A 587 -4.31 -13.73 24.01
N VAL A 588 -4.72 -14.72 24.80
CA VAL A 588 -5.70 -14.55 25.90
C VAL A 588 -5.18 -13.69 27.05
N THR A 589 -3.86 -13.64 27.26
CA THR A 589 -3.22 -12.84 28.30
C THR A 589 -3.23 -11.37 27.89
N GLU A 590 -2.86 -11.08 26.65
CA GLU A 590 -2.96 -9.75 26.04
C GLU A 590 -4.40 -9.24 26.10
N PHE A 591 -5.36 -10.06 25.65
CA PHE A 591 -6.79 -9.76 25.71
C PHE A 591 -7.24 -9.31 27.12
N LYS A 592 -6.91 -10.10 28.14
CA LYS A 592 -7.29 -9.79 29.54
C LYS A 592 -6.65 -8.48 30.02
N ALA A 593 -5.40 -8.23 29.66
CA ALA A 593 -4.68 -7.01 30.02
C ALA A 593 -5.36 -5.78 29.41
N VAL A 594 -5.75 -5.85 28.13
CA VAL A 594 -6.48 -4.77 27.44
C VAL A 594 -7.83 -4.51 28.10
N ILE A 595 -8.64 -5.54 28.35
CA ILE A 595 -9.95 -5.38 29.02
C ILE A 595 -9.80 -4.75 30.41
N LYS A 596 -8.77 -5.13 31.17
CA LYS A 596 -8.49 -4.53 32.47
C LYS A 596 -8.16 -3.04 32.32
N ARG A 597 -7.24 -2.70 31.41
CA ARG A 597 -6.82 -1.32 31.16
C ARG A 597 -7.96 -0.43 30.65
N TRP A 598 -8.79 -0.95 29.75
CA TRP A 598 -9.98 -0.23 29.25
C TRP A 598 -11.00 0.06 30.37
N LYS A 599 -11.12 -0.81 31.39
CA LYS A 599 -11.94 -0.52 32.57
C LYS A 599 -11.32 0.58 33.44
N GLU A 600 -10.02 0.49 33.69
CA GLU A 600 -9.28 1.48 34.49
C GLU A 600 -9.32 2.87 33.85
N CYS A 601 -9.23 2.93 32.52
CA CYS A 601 -9.37 4.15 31.73
C CYS A 601 -10.83 4.62 31.57
N GLY A 602 -11.82 3.87 32.09
CA GLY A 602 -13.24 4.22 31.95
C GLY A 602 -13.83 4.02 30.55
N ILE A 603 -13.08 3.46 29.59
CA ILE A 603 -13.55 3.18 28.23
C ILE A 603 -14.68 2.17 28.26
N ILE A 604 -14.57 1.11 29.07
CA ILE A 604 -15.61 0.09 29.19
C ILE A 604 -16.08 -0.10 30.63
N ARG A 605 -17.35 -0.47 30.77
CA ARG A 605 -17.94 -0.88 32.05
C ARG A 605 -18.83 -2.11 31.87
N PRO A 606 -18.83 -3.05 32.82
CA PRO A 606 -19.76 -4.17 32.79
C PRO A 606 -21.20 -3.69 32.64
N TYR A 607 -21.94 -4.30 31.73
CA TYR A 607 -23.37 -4.06 31.63
C TYR A 607 -24.11 -4.80 32.74
N HIS A 608 -25.04 -4.10 33.41
CA HIS A 608 -25.92 -4.70 34.41
C HIS A 608 -27.38 -4.67 33.90
N PRO A 609 -28.01 -5.83 33.66
CA PRO A 609 -29.35 -5.92 33.06
C PRO A 609 -30.45 -5.29 33.91
N ASN A 610 -30.23 -5.15 35.22
CA ASN A 610 -31.19 -4.52 36.15
C ASN A 610 -31.27 -2.99 36.02
N ILE A 611 -30.49 -2.39 35.10
CA ILE A 611 -30.61 -0.98 34.71
C ILE A 611 -31.50 -0.92 33.46
N GLY A 612 -32.81 -1.10 33.64
CA GLY A 612 -33.85 -0.76 32.65
C GLY A 612 -34.06 -1.68 31.43
N SER A 613 -33.38 -2.82 31.33
CA SER A 613 -33.55 -3.75 30.20
C SER A 613 -34.53 -4.88 30.53
N ARG A 614 -35.57 -5.06 29.70
CA ARG A 614 -36.52 -6.20 29.78
C ARG A 614 -35.92 -7.53 29.31
N PHE A 615 -34.65 -7.56 28.88
CA PHE A 615 -34.01 -8.74 28.32
C PHE A 615 -33.16 -9.48 29.36
N LYS A 616 -33.24 -10.82 29.34
CA LYS A 616 -32.29 -11.69 30.06
C LYS A 616 -30.93 -11.54 29.39
N SER A 617 -29.93 -11.03 30.12
CA SER A 617 -28.52 -11.04 29.69
C SER A 617 -28.17 -12.36 29.02
N LEU A 618 -27.49 -12.31 27.87
CA LEU A 618 -26.75 -13.48 27.34
C LEU A 618 -25.98 -14.09 28.51
N VAL A 619 -26.42 -15.27 28.95
CA VAL A 619 -25.99 -15.86 30.21
C VAL A 619 -24.51 -16.17 30.10
N ALA A 620 -23.70 -15.67 31.04
CA ALA A 620 -22.37 -16.19 31.27
C ALA A 620 -22.46 -17.70 31.43
N LYS A 621 -22.12 -18.48 30.40
CA LYS A 621 -21.99 -19.94 30.51
C LYS A 621 -20.85 -20.20 31.48
N LYS A 622 -21.17 -20.43 32.76
CA LYS A 622 -20.22 -20.96 33.73
C LYS A 622 -19.99 -22.44 33.43
N SER A 623 -19.14 -22.73 32.46
CA SER A 623 -18.40 -23.99 32.42
C SER A 623 -16.94 -23.67 32.74
N LEU A 624 -16.32 -24.50 33.58
CA LEU A 624 -15.03 -24.27 34.21
C LEU A 624 -13.88 -23.88 33.25
N ASP A 625 -14.01 -24.17 31.95
CA ASP A 625 -12.96 -24.03 30.93
C ASP A 625 -13.24 -22.96 29.85
N ARG A 626 -14.33 -22.18 29.96
CA ARG A 626 -14.68 -21.10 29.00
C ARG A 626 -14.41 -19.73 29.63
N LEU A 627 -13.69 -18.85 28.94
CA LEU A 627 -13.58 -17.46 29.39
C LEU A 627 -14.99 -16.88 29.48
N ILE A 628 -15.30 -16.17 30.57
CA ILE A 628 -16.66 -15.65 30.79
C ILE A 628 -16.97 -14.62 29.69
N SER A 629 -17.81 -14.98 28.72
CA SER A 629 -18.44 -14.05 27.77
C SER A 629 -19.18 -12.98 28.56
N ARG A 630 -18.92 -11.70 28.24
CA ARG A 630 -19.45 -10.58 29.01
C ARG A 630 -19.88 -9.46 28.07
N LEU A 631 -21.03 -8.90 28.38
CA LEU A 631 -21.52 -7.68 27.75
C LEU A 631 -20.95 -6.46 28.49
N TYR A 632 -20.39 -5.53 27.73
CA TYR A 632 -19.85 -4.26 28.18
C TYR A 632 -20.54 -3.10 27.49
N ARG A 633 -20.57 -1.96 28.18
CA ARG A 633 -20.83 -0.67 27.57
C ARG A 633 -19.49 0.00 27.33
N MET A 634 -19.24 0.39 26.09
CA MET A 634 -18.08 1.18 25.69
C MET A 634 -18.52 2.65 25.60
N GLY A 635 -17.85 3.54 26.33
CA GLY A 635 -18.21 4.95 26.50
C GLY A 635 -19.15 5.24 27.68
N HIS A 636 -19.39 6.52 27.94
CA HIS A 636 -20.16 7.00 29.09
C HIS A 636 -21.60 7.40 28.76
N GLY A 637 -22.51 7.17 29.73
CA GLY A 637 -23.89 7.68 29.68
C GLY A 637 -24.61 7.35 28.36
N PRO A 638 -25.32 8.31 27.74
CA PRO A 638 -26.05 8.09 26.50
C PRO A 638 -25.14 7.91 25.28
N LYS A 639 -23.84 8.25 25.36
CA LYS A 639 -22.86 8.16 24.26
C LYS A 639 -22.30 6.76 24.02
N SER A 640 -22.71 5.77 24.82
CA SER A 640 -22.12 4.44 24.83
C SER A 640 -22.70 3.50 23.78
N ILE A 641 -21.86 2.60 23.25
CA ILE A 641 -22.29 1.42 22.48
C ILE A 641 -22.16 0.14 23.31
N PHE A 642 -22.82 -0.93 22.86
CA PHE A 642 -22.72 -2.25 23.45
C PHE A 642 -21.65 -3.06 22.74
N TRP A 643 -20.83 -3.75 23.52
CA TRP A 643 -19.80 -4.66 23.03
C TRP A 643 -19.89 -5.99 23.80
N TYR A 644 -20.09 -7.07 23.07
CA TYR A 644 -20.13 -8.43 23.61
C TYR A 644 -19.16 -9.30 22.84
N TRP A 645 -18.50 -10.19 23.56
CA TRP A 645 -17.62 -11.20 22.97
C TRP A 645 -17.81 -12.55 23.65
N GLU A 646 -17.48 -13.60 22.91
CA GLU A 646 -17.48 -14.99 23.31
C GLU A 646 -16.16 -15.63 22.91
N ILE A 647 -15.51 -16.27 23.89
CA ILE A 647 -14.21 -16.93 23.74
C ILE A 647 -14.33 -18.34 24.27
N ASP A 648 -14.14 -19.31 23.40
CA ASP A 648 -14.05 -20.72 23.77
C ASP A 648 -12.62 -21.20 23.53
N LEU A 649 -11.87 -21.40 24.62
CA LEU A 649 -10.48 -21.87 24.54
C LEU A 649 -10.39 -23.35 24.16
N LYS A 650 -11.45 -24.14 24.36
CA LYS A 650 -11.48 -25.56 24.03
C LYS A 650 -11.83 -25.77 22.57
N GLU A 651 -12.82 -25.04 22.09
CA GLU A 651 -13.24 -25.06 20.68
C GLU A 651 -12.40 -24.08 19.81
N GLU A 652 -11.48 -23.34 20.44
CA GLU A 652 -10.49 -22.46 19.82
C GLU A 652 -11.11 -21.43 18.88
N TYR A 653 -12.11 -20.69 19.35
CA TYR A 653 -12.72 -19.61 18.58
C TYR A 653 -12.98 -18.35 19.41
N TYR A 654 -13.07 -17.24 18.67
CA TYR A 654 -13.46 -15.93 19.16
C TYR A 654 -14.58 -15.36 18.30
N GLN A 655 -15.63 -14.85 18.93
CA GLN A 655 -16.75 -14.15 18.28
C GLN A 655 -17.08 -12.88 19.06
N GLU A 656 -17.53 -11.83 18.38
CA GLU A 656 -18.01 -10.62 19.04
C GLU A 656 -19.09 -9.91 18.23
N PHE A 657 -19.83 -9.03 18.90
CA PHE A 657 -20.67 -8.04 18.26
C PHE A 657 -20.56 -6.67 18.93
N MET A 658 -20.73 -5.64 18.13
CA MET A 658 -20.85 -4.25 18.56
C MET A 658 -22.13 -3.63 18.00
N THR A 659 -22.92 -2.96 18.84
CA THR A 659 -24.21 -2.38 18.43
C THR A 659 -24.61 -1.15 19.24
N VAL A 660 -25.45 -0.31 18.62
CA VAL A 660 -26.16 0.80 19.28
C VAL A 660 -27.52 0.36 19.85
N ASP A 661 -28.13 -0.69 19.31
CA ASP A 661 -29.39 -1.30 19.76
C ASP A 661 -29.11 -2.73 20.26
N LEU A 662 -29.08 -2.89 21.58
CA LEU A 662 -28.79 -4.18 22.20
C LEU A 662 -29.84 -5.24 21.85
N ALA A 663 -31.13 -4.88 21.81
CA ALA A 663 -32.19 -5.85 21.59
C ALA A 663 -32.17 -6.39 20.16
N ASP A 664 -31.91 -5.53 19.19
CA ASP A 664 -31.73 -5.95 17.80
C ASP A 664 -30.41 -6.71 17.62
N GLY A 665 -29.32 -6.24 18.22
CA GLY A 665 -28.02 -6.89 18.14
C GLY A 665 -27.99 -8.30 18.74
N GLU A 666 -28.64 -8.51 19.89
CA GLU A 666 -28.77 -9.84 20.49
C GLU A 666 -29.59 -10.80 19.60
N ARG A 667 -30.67 -10.30 18.99
CA ARG A 667 -31.49 -11.08 18.05
C ARG A 667 -30.66 -11.51 16.84
N ILE A 668 -29.94 -10.56 16.23
CA ILE A 668 -29.05 -10.79 15.10
C ILE A 668 -27.97 -11.81 15.46
N TYR A 669 -27.31 -11.64 16.61
CA TYR A 669 -26.27 -12.56 17.07
C TYR A 669 -26.78 -14.00 17.21
N GLN A 670 -28.00 -14.18 17.73
CA GLN A 670 -28.64 -15.50 17.86
C GLN A 670 -29.09 -16.09 16.52
N GLU A 671 -29.57 -15.27 15.60
CA GLU A 671 -30.04 -15.69 14.26
C GLU A 671 -28.88 -16.10 13.36
N GLU A 672 -27.76 -15.37 13.41
CA GLU A 672 -26.61 -15.61 12.55
C GLU A 672 -25.92 -16.95 12.84
N ARG A 673 -26.01 -17.42 14.09
CA ARG A 673 -25.44 -18.68 14.62
C ARG A 673 -23.94 -18.90 14.37
N PHE A 674 -23.28 -18.01 13.63
CA PHE A 674 -21.90 -18.05 13.13
C PHE A 674 -21.51 -19.30 12.32
N ASP A 675 -22.19 -20.43 12.49
CA ASP A 675 -21.97 -21.72 11.82
C ASP A 675 -22.13 -21.67 10.28
N LEU A 676 -22.86 -20.68 9.76
CA LEU A 676 -23.06 -20.44 8.32
C LEU A 676 -21.96 -19.58 7.68
N TRP A 677 -20.97 -19.13 8.45
CA TRP A 677 -19.85 -18.38 7.91
C TRP A 677 -18.86 -19.39 7.31
N PRO A 678 -18.44 -19.23 6.05
CA PRO A 678 -17.84 -20.30 5.24
C PRO A 678 -16.67 -20.98 5.95
N THR A 679 -16.71 -22.32 6.00
CA THR A 679 -15.59 -23.20 6.38
C THR A 679 -14.55 -23.35 5.25
N GLU A 680 -14.85 -22.82 4.06
CA GLU A 680 -13.96 -22.80 2.90
C GLU A 680 -13.19 -21.48 2.81
N PRO A 681 -11.94 -21.49 2.32
CA PRO A 681 -11.04 -20.35 2.40
C PRO A 681 -11.63 -19.15 1.67
N TRP A 682 -11.71 -18.04 2.39
CA TRP A 682 -12.07 -16.73 1.90
C TRP A 682 -11.34 -16.42 0.58
N GLN A 683 -12.10 -16.36 -0.52
CA GLN A 683 -11.66 -15.76 -1.76
C GLN A 683 -12.04 -14.27 -1.71
N PRO A 684 -11.08 -13.36 -1.47
CA PRO A 684 -11.34 -11.94 -1.68
C PRO A 684 -11.61 -11.73 -3.16
N THR A 685 -12.83 -11.33 -3.52
CA THR A 685 -13.06 -10.65 -4.80
C THR A 685 -12.23 -9.38 -4.82
#